data_AF-A0A7C2DDG6-F1
#
_entry.id   AF-A0A7C2DDG6-F1
#
_cell.length_a   1.000
_cell.length_b   1.000
_cell.length_c   1.000
_cell.angle_alpha   90.00
_cell.angle_beta   90.00
_cell.angle_gamma   90.00
#
_symmetry.space_group_name_H-M   'P 1'
#
loop_
_entity.id
_entity.type
_entity.pdbx_description
1 polymer ?
#
loop_
_entity_poly.entity_id
_entity_poly.type
_entity_poly.pdbx_seq_one_letter_code
_entity_poly.pdbx_strand_id
1 'polypeptide(L)'
;MKTIPPCRPTGASSANNLRGRSRLIGFTLGCLGLVWWGIAPLQGQPVIQDNFDSYGTVSDMVAAGWRLSALNPALVTTTFPASGQGKALRLQANPVPNTAPAVGMWYRTNEYTEFFVAVDLVDWPGTDKNQAMVVFGHLTDANTGTIPPNLNPATAQGVICNYDASQYGENPTDRRQGQFQINVVNAGFATRTLAVAEVTFEPGRSYRITFSGRAGRYVAKAYDHHDLTRPLVVLEAEDYSFSSGACGFLGFSRQGTVGTVDATWDNFYCGPSDPNTAPEPALAHPVPGTPQVISRNPTNRFTNFHPASQGIRFTASTLSDNAINAAATRLYLNGQDVSAALQPLPANGPTLTFATAPGTLQPNQVYAARIELQDVSGTRRSTNTFWFDTFSETILETPPFKTVECEDYNYDSGQAQTEPIPLSGWKSDGSKVNGDGVGYLDLVGTPGVDYFDNRTSPEGGWNDYRFWDAVGTSTGNQDISDLTRAIRDPLPPELIRSKYAAVGLQEYVVARTEPGEWLNYTRTFVSTNYLVYLRVGSFGATEAELGRVTSDPTQPDQTVVPLGRFSIPNNLMHIHYTYVPLMDGDRPARVALGGRETLRLTMRGTPGQDNRKVYLNYLLFVPVPALPQPVSLDIRRQGDQVLLSWPDGPWRLQSSPTLDPSAWTDVTQGISQQGDRRQFSTVPEGTRFYRLVAP
;
A
#
# COMPACT_ATOMS: atom_id res chain seq x y z
N MET A 1 -34.66 -1.03 41.02
CA MET A 1 -34.92 -2.40 41.51
C MET A 1 -33.66 -3.23 41.22
N LYS A 2 -33.09 -3.84 42.27
CA LYS A 2 -32.00 -4.84 42.31
C LYS A 2 -30.56 -4.43 41.91
N THR A 3 -29.81 -4.20 42.98
CA THR A 3 -28.36 -4.28 43.18
C THR A 3 -27.84 -5.71 43.16
N ILE A 4 -26.67 -5.97 42.55
CA ILE A 4 -25.75 -7.08 42.88
C ILE A 4 -24.30 -6.58 42.69
N PRO A 5 -23.37 -6.79 43.66
CA PRO A 5 -21.97 -6.32 43.64
C PRO A 5 -20.96 -7.38 43.16
N PRO A 6 -19.66 -7.04 42.98
CA PRO A 6 -18.67 -7.86 42.27
C PRO A 6 -17.91 -8.82 43.21
N CYS A 7 -17.37 -9.90 42.64
CA CYS A 7 -16.43 -10.79 43.34
C CYS A 7 -15.10 -10.86 42.58
N ARG A 8 -14.01 -10.58 43.30
CA ARG A 8 -12.61 -10.82 42.91
C ARG A 8 -12.04 -11.98 43.76
N PRO A 9 -10.86 -12.53 43.41
CA PRO A 9 -10.57 -13.96 43.48
C PRO A 9 -9.62 -14.37 44.63
N THR A 10 -9.63 -15.66 44.95
CA THR A 10 -8.59 -16.44 45.64
C THR A 10 -8.83 -17.90 45.24
N GLY A 11 -7.90 -18.84 45.12
CA GLY A 11 -6.50 -18.93 45.48
C GLY A 11 -6.20 -20.43 45.67
N ALA A 12 -5.21 -20.94 44.92
CA ALA A 12 -4.26 -22.03 45.21
C ALA A 12 -4.65 -23.36 45.91
N SER A 13 -3.94 -24.41 45.41
CA SER A 13 -3.51 -25.65 46.10
C SER A 13 -4.56 -26.77 46.21
N SER A 14 -4.25 -28.07 46.14
CA SER A 14 -3.00 -28.82 46.29
C SER A 14 -3.12 -30.26 45.75
N ALA A 15 -1.94 -30.87 45.55
CA ALA A 15 -1.65 -32.28 45.26
C ALA A 15 -2.43 -33.34 46.08
N ASN A 16 -2.76 -34.49 45.47
CA ASN A 16 -2.02 -35.76 45.67
C ASN A 16 -2.76 -37.01 45.15
N ASN A 17 -1.97 -37.88 44.51
CA ASN A 17 -1.96 -39.36 44.55
C ASN A 17 -3.26 -40.18 44.59
N LEU A 18 -3.39 -41.14 43.67
CA LEU A 18 -3.14 -42.57 43.97
C LEU A 18 -3.22 -43.48 42.73
N ARG A 19 -2.22 -44.35 42.63
CA ARG A 19 -2.14 -45.50 41.72
C ARG A 19 -3.15 -46.59 42.12
N GLY A 20 -3.70 -47.28 41.12
CA GLY A 20 -3.57 -48.74 41.08
C GLY A 20 -4.86 -49.59 41.06
N ARG A 21 -4.83 -50.51 40.08
CA ARG A 21 -5.38 -51.88 40.08
C ARG A 21 -6.78 -52.11 39.48
N SER A 22 -6.71 -52.54 38.21
CA SER A 22 -7.49 -53.59 37.55
C SER A 22 -8.16 -54.63 38.45
N ARG A 23 -9.47 -54.83 38.25
CA ARG A 23 -10.17 -56.10 38.42
C ARG A 23 -11.23 -56.27 37.32
N LEU A 24 -11.08 -57.33 36.54
CA LEU A 24 -12.11 -57.93 35.68
C LEU A 24 -13.21 -58.52 36.56
N ILE A 25 -14.47 -58.16 36.31
CA ILE A 25 -15.64 -58.94 36.71
C ILE A 25 -16.58 -58.96 35.50
N GLY A 26 -16.78 -60.15 34.94
CA GLY A 26 -17.77 -60.38 33.90
C GLY A 26 -19.17 -60.43 34.49
N PHE A 27 -20.10 -59.73 33.87
CA PHE A 27 -21.53 -59.98 33.96
C PHE A 27 -22.11 -60.01 32.56
N THR A 28 -22.66 -61.17 32.20
CA THR A 28 -23.55 -61.44 31.08
C THR A 28 -24.72 -60.46 31.06
N LEU A 29 -24.86 -59.69 29.96
CA LEU A 29 -26.07 -58.92 29.66
C LEU A 29 -26.79 -59.53 28.45
N GLY A 30 -28.10 -59.71 28.63
CA GLY A 30 -29.01 -60.25 27.65
C GLY A 30 -29.21 -59.35 26.42
N CYS A 31 -29.63 -59.99 25.34
CA CYS A 31 -30.00 -59.41 24.08
C CYS A 31 -31.11 -58.35 24.24
N LEU A 32 -30.79 -57.09 23.98
CA LEU A 32 -31.73 -56.08 23.51
C LEU A 32 -31.24 -55.62 22.13
N GLY A 33 -32.10 -55.80 21.12
CA GLY A 33 -31.83 -55.41 19.75
C GLY A 33 -31.63 -53.91 19.64
N LEU A 34 -30.39 -53.49 19.40
CA LEU A 34 -30.05 -52.16 18.93
C LEU A 34 -30.25 -52.12 17.42
N VAL A 35 -31.29 -51.40 17.01
CA VAL A 35 -31.48 -50.96 15.63
C VAL A 35 -30.23 -50.17 15.24
N TRP A 36 -29.42 -50.75 14.34
CA TRP A 36 -28.38 -50.05 13.62
C TRP A 36 -29.04 -48.96 12.77
N TRP A 37 -29.09 -47.74 13.29
CA TRP A 37 -29.12 -46.57 12.41
C TRP A 37 -27.75 -46.54 11.74
N GLY A 38 -27.74 -46.80 10.44
CA GLY A 38 -26.55 -46.64 9.62
C GLY A 38 -26.03 -45.23 9.79
N ILE A 39 -24.94 -45.07 10.53
CA ILE A 39 -24.09 -43.89 10.43
C ILE A 39 -23.49 -44.02 9.03
N ALA A 40 -24.11 -43.35 8.05
CA ALA A 40 -23.45 -43.10 6.78
C ALA A 40 -22.09 -42.46 7.12
N PRO A 41 -20.97 -42.95 6.57
CA PRO A 41 -19.70 -42.28 6.76
C PRO A 41 -19.88 -40.82 6.34
N LEU A 42 -19.47 -39.86 7.19
CA LEU A 42 -19.26 -38.49 6.75
C LEU A 42 -18.28 -38.56 5.57
N GLN A 43 -18.78 -38.51 4.34
CA GLN A 43 -17.91 -38.36 3.19
C GLN A 43 -17.30 -36.96 3.31
N GLY A 44 -15.98 -36.89 3.36
CA GLY A 44 -15.28 -35.61 3.36
C GLY A 44 -15.67 -34.79 2.14
N GLN A 45 -15.84 -33.48 2.30
CA GLN A 45 -16.10 -32.58 1.19
C GLN A 45 -14.93 -32.62 0.19
N PRO A 46 -15.20 -32.67 -1.12
CA PRO A 46 -14.17 -32.87 -2.13
C PRO A 46 -13.24 -31.67 -2.24
N VAL A 47 -12.00 -31.90 -2.66
CA VAL A 47 -11.06 -30.83 -3.02
C VAL A 47 -10.99 -30.72 -4.53
N ILE A 48 -11.12 -29.49 -5.05
CA ILE A 48 -10.96 -29.16 -6.46
C ILE A 48 -9.74 -28.25 -6.61
N GLN A 49 -8.85 -28.62 -7.51
CA GLN A 49 -7.66 -27.86 -7.90
C GLN A 49 -7.62 -27.79 -9.42
N ASP A 50 -7.39 -26.60 -9.96
CA ASP A 50 -7.34 -26.38 -11.40
C ASP A 50 -6.45 -25.17 -11.73
N ASN A 51 -5.41 -25.41 -12.52
CA ASN A 51 -4.51 -24.37 -13.02
C ASN A 51 -4.80 -24.01 -14.49
N PHE A 52 -5.90 -24.53 -15.06
CA PHE A 52 -6.38 -24.26 -16.42
C PHE A 52 -5.44 -24.61 -17.59
N ASP A 53 -4.23 -25.15 -17.32
CA ASP A 53 -3.24 -25.53 -18.32
C ASP A 53 -3.74 -26.58 -19.32
N SER A 54 -4.60 -27.48 -18.84
CA SER A 54 -5.07 -28.65 -19.59
C SER A 54 -6.12 -28.33 -20.66
N TYR A 55 -6.62 -27.10 -20.72
CA TYR A 55 -7.74 -26.73 -21.58
C TYR A 55 -7.27 -26.04 -22.88
N GLY A 56 -7.88 -26.44 -24.01
CA GLY A 56 -7.79 -25.72 -25.28
C GLY A 56 -9.09 -25.02 -25.64
N THR A 57 -10.22 -25.52 -25.13
CA THR A 57 -11.57 -25.06 -25.44
C THR A 57 -12.49 -25.08 -24.22
N VAL A 58 -13.59 -24.32 -24.29
CA VAL A 58 -14.66 -24.32 -23.28
C VAL A 58 -15.21 -25.73 -23.05
N SER A 59 -15.30 -26.54 -24.11
CA SER A 59 -15.78 -27.92 -24.02
C SER A 59 -14.89 -28.80 -23.14
N ASP A 60 -13.56 -28.61 -23.19
CA ASP A 60 -12.61 -29.35 -22.34
C ASP A 60 -12.88 -29.05 -20.86
N MET A 61 -13.08 -27.78 -20.53
CA MET A 61 -13.35 -27.31 -19.17
C MET A 61 -14.70 -27.82 -18.64
N VAL A 62 -15.73 -27.84 -19.49
CA VAL A 62 -17.06 -28.43 -19.16
C VAL A 62 -16.94 -29.94 -18.92
N ALA A 63 -16.16 -30.65 -19.74
CA ALA A 63 -15.89 -32.07 -19.58
C ALA A 63 -15.13 -32.38 -18.28
N ALA A 64 -14.25 -31.46 -17.84
CA ALA A 64 -13.58 -31.54 -16.54
C ALA A 64 -14.51 -31.26 -15.35
N GLY A 65 -15.77 -30.87 -15.59
CA GLY A 65 -16.82 -30.71 -14.58
C GLY A 65 -17.19 -29.28 -14.22
N TRP A 66 -16.62 -28.28 -14.91
CA TRP A 66 -17.01 -26.89 -14.73
C TRP A 66 -18.34 -26.58 -15.41
N ARG A 67 -19.05 -25.58 -14.87
CA ARG A 67 -20.31 -25.09 -15.44
C ARG A 67 -20.17 -23.61 -15.76
N LEU A 68 -20.38 -23.27 -17.03
CA LEU A 68 -20.52 -21.90 -17.49
C LEU A 68 -21.96 -21.47 -17.27
N SER A 69 -22.13 -20.31 -16.65
CA SER A 69 -23.41 -19.65 -16.49
C SER A 69 -23.29 -18.18 -16.90
N ALA A 70 -24.28 -17.69 -17.62
CA ALA A 70 -24.35 -16.34 -18.14
C ALA A 70 -25.82 -15.96 -18.39
N LEU A 71 -26.13 -14.66 -18.44
CA LEU A 71 -27.46 -14.21 -18.85
C LEU A 71 -27.71 -14.44 -20.35
N ASN A 72 -26.64 -14.38 -21.14
CA ASN A 72 -26.63 -14.77 -22.54
C ASN A 72 -25.26 -15.38 -22.88
N PRO A 73 -25.15 -16.72 -23.03
CA PRO A 73 -23.89 -17.38 -23.32
C PRO A 73 -23.19 -16.91 -24.61
N ALA A 74 -23.93 -16.43 -25.61
CA ALA A 74 -23.35 -15.91 -26.85
C ALA A 74 -22.56 -14.60 -26.65
N LEU A 75 -22.75 -13.93 -25.51
CA LEU A 75 -22.07 -12.70 -25.14
C LEU A 75 -20.90 -12.92 -24.17
N VAL A 76 -20.61 -14.18 -23.82
CA VAL A 76 -19.52 -14.56 -22.96
C VAL A 76 -18.51 -15.38 -23.74
N THR A 77 -17.26 -14.93 -23.71
CA THR A 77 -16.12 -15.61 -24.34
C THR A 77 -15.17 -16.07 -23.25
N THR A 78 -14.80 -17.35 -23.27
CA THR A 78 -13.75 -17.90 -22.42
C THR A 78 -12.64 -18.45 -23.31
N THR A 79 -11.42 -17.99 -23.08
CA THR A 79 -10.22 -18.40 -23.82
C THR A 79 -9.12 -18.82 -22.85
N PHE A 80 -8.10 -19.52 -23.36
CA PHE A 80 -6.98 -20.03 -22.57
C PHE A 80 -5.64 -19.46 -23.06
N PRO A 81 -5.38 -18.14 -22.86
CA PRO A 81 -4.11 -17.54 -23.26
C PRO A 81 -2.93 -18.12 -22.48
N ALA A 82 -1.73 -18.00 -23.05
CA ALA A 82 -0.49 -18.39 -22.37
C ALA A 82 -0.29 -17.56 -21.10
N SER A 83 0.10 -18.23 -20.01
CA SER A 83 0.41 -17.63 -18.70
C SER A 83 1.61 -18.37 -18.11
N GLY A 84 2.73 -17.68 -17.93
CA GLY A 84 3.97 -18.31 -17.49
C GLY A 84 4.40 -19.46 -18.42
N GLN A 85 4.51 -20.68 -17.88
CA GLN A 85 4.84 -21.90 -18.63
C GLN A 85 3.60 -22.67 -19.11
N GLY A 86 2.41 -22.18 -18.78
CA GLY A 86 1.13 -22.85 -19.01
C GLY A 86 0.09 -21.91 -19.63
N LYS A 87 -1.15 -22.01 -19.17
CA LYS A 87 -2.27 -21.19 -19.63
C LYS A 87 -3.07 -20.69 -18.43
N ALA A 88 -3.77 -19.59 -18.63
CA ALA A 88 -4.77 -19.10 -17.68
C ALA A 88 -6.15 -19.06 -18.35
N LEU A 89 -7.22 -18.90 -17.57
CA LEU A 89 -8.56 -18.70 -18.09
C LEU A 89 -8.84 -17.22 -18.24
N ARG A 90 -9.02 -16.73 -19.48
CA ARG A 90 -9.50 -15.37 -19.72
C ARG A 90 -10.99 -15.36 -20.01
N LEU A 91 -11.73 -14.62 -19.19
CA LEU A 91 -13.16 -14.42 -19.28
C LEU A 91 -13.45 -13.01 -19.79
N GLN A 92 -14.21 -12.92 -20.88
CA GLN A 92 -14.73 -11.68 -21.41
C GLN A 92 -16.25 -11.76 -21.52
N ALA A 93 -16.95 -10.72 -21.09
CA ALA A 93 -18.41 -10.66 -21.20
C ALA A 93 -18.89 -9.29 -21.69
N ASN A 94 -19.89 -9.33 -22.56
CA ASN A 94 -20.63 -8.16 -23.02
C ASN A 94 -22.02 -8.09 -22.35
N PRO A 95 -22.58 -6.90 -22.16
CA PRO A 95 -23.90 -6.76 -21.59
C PRO A 95 -24.96 -7.19 -22.61
N VAL A 96 -26.12 -7.65 -22.13
CA VAL A 96 -27.27 -7.82 -23.01
C VAL A 96 -27.80 -6.42 -23.31
N PRO A 97 -27.74 -5.94 -24.57
CA PRO A 97 -28.02 -4.55 -24.88
C PRO A 97 -29.36 -4.08 -24.31
N ASN A 98 -29.33 -2.99 -23.55
CA ASN A 98 -30.49 -2.37 -22.88
C ASN A 98 -31.30 -3.27 -21.93
N THR A 99 -30.81 -4.48 -21.61
CA THR A 99 -31.59 -5.48 -20.89
C THR A 99 -30.91 -5.91 -19.60
N ALA A 100 -29.60 -6.22 -19.64
CA ALA A 100 -28.92 -6.79 -18.49
C ALA A 100 -27.41 -6.53 -18.51
N PRO A 101 -26.73 -6.53 -17.33
CA PRO A 101 -25.30 -6.31 -17.26
C PRO A 101 -24.48 -7.46 -17.85
N ALA A 102 -23.21 -7.17 -18.17
CA ALA A 102 -22.26 -8.19 -18.56
C ALA A 102 -21.94 -9.08 -17.36
N VAL A 103 -22.15 -10.40 -17.50
CA VAL A 103 -21.83 -11.38 -16.47
C VAL A 103 -21.45 -12.71 -17.10
N GLY A 104 -20.34 -13.27 -16.64
CA GLY A 104 -19.92 -14.64 -16.95
C GLY A 104 -19.44 -15.31 -15.68
N MET A 105 -19.98 -16.49 -15.37
CA MET A 105 -19.74 -17.22 -14.14
C MET A 105 -19.27 -18.64 -14.44
N TRP A 106 -18.21 -19.06 -13.74
CA TRP A 106 -17.70 -20.42 -13.76
C TRP A 106 -17.75 -21.01 -12.35
N TYR A 107 -18.39 -22.17 -12.20
CA TYR A 107 -18.52 -22.82 -10.90
C TYR A 107 -18.46 -24.34 -10.98
N ARG A 108 -18.21 -24.96 -9.83
CA ARG A 108 -18.27 -26.42 -9.61
C ARG A 108 -19.55 -26.75 -8.86
N THR A 109 -20.18 -27.87 -9.17
CA THR A 109 -21.45 -28.28 -8.51
C THR A 109 -21.24 -29.00 -7.18
N ASN A 110 -19.99 -29.10 -6.72
CA ASN A 110 -19.67 -29.69 -5.42
C ASN A 110 -20.21 -28.79 -4.30
N GLU A 111 -20.85 -29.40 -3.30
CA GLU A 111 -21.47 -28.68 -2.19
C GLU A 111 -20.55 -28.65 -0.96
N TYR A 112 -20.43 -27.47 -0.37
CA TYR A 112 -19.59 -27.17 0.78
C TYR A 112 -20.41 -26.52 1.88
N THR A 113 -20.27 -27.00 3.11
CA THR A 113 -20.81 -26.41 4.35
C THR A 113 -19.77 -25.50 4.97
N GLU A 114 -18.51 -25.93 4.95
CA GLU A 114 -17.32 -25.10 5.17
C GLU A 114 -16.54 -25.05 3.86
N PHE A 115 -15.99 -23.90 3.52
CA PHE A 115 -15.20 -23.75 2.29
C PHE A 115 -13.98 -22.89 2.51
N PHE A 116 -12.98 -23.13 1.67
CA PHE A 116 -11.86 -22.27 1.38
C PHE A 116 -11.68 -22.26 -0.13
N VAL A 117 -11.74 -21.08 -0.72
CA VAL A 117 -11.50 -20.84 -2.15
C VAL A 117 -10.26 -19.96 -2.27
N ALA A 118 -9.38 -20.30 -3.22
CA ALA A 118 -8.30 -19.42 -3.63
C ALA A 118 -8.25 -19.36 -5.15
N VAL A 119 -8.01 -18.18 -5.72
CA VAL A 119 -7.86 -17.99 -7.15
C VAL A 119 -6.94 -16.79 -7.41
N ASP A 120 -6.17 -16.88 -8.49
CA ASP A 120 -5.29 -15.80 -8.90
C ASP A 120 -5.99 -14.94 -9.95
N LEU A 121 -5.95 -13.63 -9.78
CA LEU A 121 -6.15 -12.66 -10.85
C LEU A 121 -4.80 -12.41 -11.50
N VAL A 122 -4.68 -12.73 -12.78
CA VAL A 122 -3.41 -12.65 -13.52
C VAL A 122 -3.39 -11.40 -14.38
N ASP A 123 -2.26 -10.69 -14.37
CA ASP A 123 -2.00 -9.52 -15.23
C ASP A 123 -3.17 -8.52 -15.19
N TRP A 124 -3.45 -8.02 -13.98
CA TRP A 124 -4.63 -7.21 -13.69
C TRP A 124 -4.75 -6.05 -14.71
N PRO A 125 -5.84 -5.95 -15.49
CA PRO A 125 -5.94 -4.99 -16.58
C PRO A 125 -6.10 -3.52 -16.14
N GLY A 126 -6.33 -3.27 -14.85
CA GLY A 126 -6.50 -1.92 -14.31
C GLY A 126 -7.96 -1.51 -14.09
N THR A 127 -8.19 -0.22 -13.83
CA THR A 127 -9.46 0.31 -13.31
C THR A 127 -10.32 1.02 -14.37
N ASP A 128 -9.92 0.99 -15.63
CA ASP A 128 -10.65 1.63 -16.74
C ASP A 128 -12.06 1.07 -16.97
N LYS A 129 -12.33 -0.15 -16.48
CA LYS A 129 -13.68 -0.74 -16.46
C LYS A 129 -14.25 -0.69 -15.05
N ASN A 130 -15.50 -0.25 -14.93
CA ASN A 130 -16.27 -0.42 -13.69
C ASN A 130 -16.81 -1.87 -13.64
N GLN A 131 -15.90 -2.79 -13.33
CA GLN A 131 -16.13 -4.24 -13.26
C GLN A 131 -15.77 -4.80 -11.89
N ALA A 132 -16.34 -5.95 -11.54
CA ALA A 132 -16.12 -6.68 -10.30
C ALA A 132 -15.58 -8.08 -10.58
N MET A 133 -14.52 -8.45 -9.86
CA MET A 133 -13.94 -9.79 -9.84
C MET A 133 -14.42 -10.50 -8.59
N VAL A 134 -15.19 -11.57 -8.77
CA VAL A 134 -16.00 -12.15 -7.70
C VAL A 134 -15.63 -13.61 -7.48
N VAL A 135 -15.46 -14.00 -6.22
CA VAL A 135 -15.32 -15.38 -5.74
C VAL A 135 -16.56 -15.73 -4.93
N PHE A 136 -17.18 -16.87 -5.23
CA PHE A 136 -18.38 -17.35 -4.55
C PHE A 136 -18.09 -18.39 -3.48
N GLY A 137 -18.81 -18.25 -2.37
CA GLY A 137 -19.04 -19.29 -1.38
C GLY A 137 -20.54 -19.55 -1.20
N HIS A 138 -20.90 -20.78 -0.88
CA HIS A 138 -22.30 -21.20 -0.67
C HIS A 138 -23.27 -20.79 -1.80
N LEU A 139 -22.82 -20.87 -3.05
CA LEU A 139 -23.62 -20.54 -4.23
C LEU A 139 -24.80 -21.52 -4.37
N THR A 140 -26.02 -20.99 -4.43
CA THR A 140 -27.26 -21.73 -4.70
C THR A 140 -28.19 -20.95 -5.62
N ASP A 141 -29.24 -21.60 -6.14
CA ASP A 141 -30.36 -20.94 -6.82
C ASP A 141 -31.41 -20.49 -5.80
N ALA A 142 -31.78 -19.21 -5.83
CA ALA A 142 -32.74 -18.62 -4.89
C ALA A 142 -34.15 -19.19 -4.98
N ASN A 143 -34.55 -19.77 -6.12
CA ASN A 143 -35.90 -20.33 -6.27
C ASN A 143 -35.99 -21.74 -5.69
N THR A 144 -34.89 -22.50 -5.74
CA THR A 144 -34.88 -23.92 -5.36
C THR A 144 -34.09 -24.21 -4.09
N GLY A 145 -33.16 -23.34 -3.69
CA GLY A 145 -32.20 -23.58 -2.62
C GLY A 145 -31.16 -24.66 -2.96
N THR A 146 -31.02 -25.04 -4.23
CA THR A 146 -30.12 -26.12 -4.68
C THR A 146 -29.04 -25.61 -5.63
N ILE A 147 -28.12 -26.48 -6.05
CA ILE A 147 -27.05 -26.16 -7.01
C ILE A 147 -27.39 -26.79 -8.38
N PRO A 148 -28.20 -26.14 -9.24
CA PRO A 148 -28.50 -26.69 -10.56
C PRO A 148 -27.25 -26.64 -11.47
N PRO A 149 -27.15 -27.54 -12.46
CA PRO A 149 -26.04 -27.54 -13.43
C PRO A 149 -26.06 -26.35 -14.40
N ASN A 150 -27.17 -25.62 -14.48
CA ASN A 150 -27.41 -24.48 -15.36
C ASN A 150 -28.01 -23.29 -14.56
N LEU A 151 -27.35 -22.92 -13.45
CA LEU A 151 -27.77 -21.81 -12.60
C LEU A 151 -27.93 -20.53 -13.42
N ASN A 152 -29.00 -19.78 -13.23
CA ASN A 152 -29.15 -18.46 -13.86
C ASN A 152 -28.43 -17.42 -12.98
N PRO A 153 -27.51 -16.59 -13.51
CA PRO A 153 -26.84 -15.57 -12.70
C PRO A 153 -27.82 -14.61 -11.99
N ALA A 154 -29.00 -14.36 -12.58
CA ALA A 154 -30.01 -13.49 -11.97
C ALA A 154 -30.73 -14.14 -10.77
N THR A 155 -30.63 -15.46 -10.58
CA THR A 155 -31.22 -16.17 -9.44
C THR A 155 -30.17 -16.74 -8.51
N ALA A 156 -28.88 -16.52 -8.80
CA ALA A 156 -27.78 -16.91 -7.95
C ALA A 156 -27.85 -16.15 -6.61
N GLN A 157 -27.68 -16.88 -5.51
CA GLN A 157 -27.54 -16.34 -4.17
C GLN A 157 -26.38 -17.02 -3.43
N GLY A 158 -25.89 -16.37 -2.38
CA GLY A 158 -24.82 -16.90 -1.53
C GLY A 158 -24.01 -15.79 -0.89
N VAL A 159 -22.80 -16.13 -0.47
CA VAL A 159 -21.83 -15.15 0.01
C VAL A 159 -20.74 -14.97 -1.05
N ILE A 160 -20.27 -13.75 -1.23
CA ILE A 160 -19.21 -13.44 -2.17
C ILE A 160 -18.11 -12.64 -1.49
N CYS A 161 -16.90 -12.87 -1.99
CA CYS A 161 -15.79 -11.94 -1.88
C CYS A 161 -15.59 -11.30 -3.26
N ASN A 162 -15.55 -9.98 -3.34
CA ASN A 162 -15.36 -9.29 -4.62
C ASN A 162 -14.34 -8.17 -4.52
N TYR A 163 -13.62 -7.99 -5.61
CA TYR A 163 -12.84 -6.79 -5.89
C TYR A 163 -13.55 -5.97 -6.96
N ASP A 164 -14.10 -4.83 -6.55
CA ASP A 164 -14.72 -3.84 -7.43
C ASP A 164 -13.62 -2.89 -7.90
N ALA A 165 -13.29 -2.91 -9.20
CA ALA A 165 -12.12 -2.20 -9.74
C ALA A 165 -12.23 -0.67 -9.69
N SER A 166 -13.44 -0.15 -9.80
CA SER A 166 -13.75 1.28 -9.89
C SER A 166 -15.04 1.56 -9.14
N GLN A 167 -14.97 1.42 -7.81
CA GLN A 167 -16.09 1.77 -6.95
C GLN A 167 -16.43 3.26 -7.18
N TYR A 168 -17.68 3.53 -7.56
CA TYR A 168 -18.20 4.85 -7.92
C TYR A 168 -17.67 5.44 -9.25
N GLY A 169 -17.11 4.60 -10.14
CA GLY A 169 -16.57 5.01 -11.43
C GLY A 169 -17.57 4.93 -12.58
N GLU A 170 -18.82 5.34 -12.41
CA GLU A 170 -19.87 5.21 -13.42
C GLU A 170 -19.67 6.12 -14.63
N ASN A 171 -19.15 7.34 -14.42
CA ASN A 171 -18.93 8.36 -15.44
C ASN A 171 -17.43 8.53 -15.79
N PRO A 172 -17.10 9.21 -16.91
CA PRO A 172 -15.71 9.42 -17.33
C PRO A 172 -14.88 10.31 -16.38
N THR A 173 -15.52 11.25 -15.69
CA THR A 173 -14.88 12.18 -14.74
C THR A 173 -14.79 11.62 -13.33
N ASP A 174 -15.40 10.46 -13.08
CA ASP A 174 -15.45 9.90 -11.75
C ASP A 174 -14.12 9.29 -11.35
N ARG A 175 -13.93 9.23 -10.04
CA ARG A 175 -12.83 8.52 -9.39
C ARG A 175 -12.90 7.02 -9.68
N ARG A 176 -11.77 6.41 -10.03
CA ARG A 176 -11.66 5.00 -10.47
C ARG A 176 -10.64 4.21 -9.66
N GLN A 177 -11.00 3.91 -8.41
CA GLN A 177 -10.19 3.12 -7.47
C GLN A 177 -11.00 1.95 -6.91
N GLY A 178 -10.26 0.98 -6.37
CA GLY A 178 -10.83 -0.30 -6.02
C GLY A 178 -11.45 -0.35 -4.62
N GLN A 179 -12.38 -1.29 -4.46
CA GLN A 179 -12.82 -1.78 -3.15
C GLN A 179 -12.79 -3.30 -3.10
N PHE A 180 -12.26 -3.84 -2.01
CA PHE A 180 -12.35 -5.26 -1.69
C PHE A 180 -13.47 -5.45 -0.67
N GLN A 181 -14.34 -6.44 -0.87
CA GLN A 181 -15.58 -6.55 -0.11
C GLN A 181 -15.93 -8.01 0.20
N ILE A 182 -16.71 -8.18 1.28
CA ILE A 182 -17.52 -9.37 1.52
C ILE A 182 -18.98 -8.93 1.43
N ASN A 183 -19.76 -9.59 0.58
CA ASN A 183 -21.18 -9.32 0.41
C ASN A 183 -22.01 -10.60 0.54
N VAL A 184 -23.25 -10.45 0.99
CA VAL A 184 -24.32 -11.41 0.66
C VAL A 184 -24.92 -10.99 -0.66
N VAL A 185 -25.13 -11.94 -1.58
CA VAL A 185 -25.85 -11.74 -2.83
C VAL A 185 -27.14 -12.56 -2.83
N ASN A 186 -28.22 -11.96 -3.31
CA ASN A 186 -29.53 -12.57 -3.51
C ASN A 186 -29.98 -12.40 -4.97
N ALA A 187 -31.10 -13.04 -5.32
CA ALA A 187 -31.72 -12.90 -6.64
C ALA A 187 -31.86 -11.44 -7.09
N GLY A 188 -31.74 -11.22 -8.40
CA GLY A 188 -31.73 -9.90 -9.01
C GLY A 188 -30.43 -9.13 -8.83
N PHE A 189 -29.32 -9.79 -8.49
CA PHE A 189 -28.03 -9.17 -8.16
C PHE A 189 -28.10 -8.24 -6.94
N ALA A 190 -29.04 -8.48 -6.02
CA ALA A 190 -29.19 -7.66 -4.83
C ALA A 190 -28.09 -8.00 -3.81
N THR A 191 -27.26 -7.02 -3.47
CA THR A 191 -26.13 -7.19 -2.55
C THR A 191 -26.31 -6.45 -1.24
N ARG A 192 -25.86 -7.07 -0.14
CA ARG A 192 -25.65 -6.42 1.16
C ARG A 192 -24.18 -6.57 1.57
N THR A 193 -23.49 -5.45 1.70
CA THR A 193 -22.09 -5.42 2.14
C THR A 193 -21.98 -5.71 3.62
N LEU A 194 -21.15 -6.70 3.96
CA LEU A 194 -20.83 -7.09 5.33
C LEU A 194 -19.49 -6.52 5.78
N ALA A 195 -18.53 -6.47 4.86
CA ALA A 195 -17.20 -5.91 5.10
C ALA A 195 -16.67 -5.24 3.82
N VAL A 196 -15.88 -4.19 3.98
CA VAL A 196 -15.31 -3.40 2.88
C VAL A 196 -13.95 -2.84 3.26
N ALA A 197 -13.05 -2.78 2.27
CA ALA A 197 -11.80 -2.04 2.32
C ALA A 197 -11.58 -1.26 1.04
N GLU A 198 -11.18 0.01 1.12
CA GLU A 198 -10.60 0.73 -0.02
C GLU A 198 -9.19 0.20 -0.30
N VAL A 199 -9.01 -0.38 -1.48
CA VAL A 199 -7.71 -0.91 -1.93
C VAL A 199 -7.70 -0.90 -3.45
N THR A 200 -6.62 -0.42 -4.07
CA THR A 200 -6.50 -0.37 -5.53
C THR A 200 -5.31 -1.19 -6.01
N PHE A 201 -5.62 -2.26 -6.74
CA PHE A 201 -4.60 -3.10 -7.38
C PHE A 201 -3.89 -2.34 -8.51
N GLU A 202 -2.58 -2.56 -8.61
CA GLU A 202 -1.72 -2.04 -9.65
C GLU A 202 -1.95 -2.80 -10.97
N PRO A 203 -2.21 -2.10 -12.08
CA PRO A 203 -2.28 -2.74 -13.39
C PRO A 203 -0.99 -3.50 -13.74
N GLY A 204 -1.13 -4.63 -14.43
CA GLY A 204 -0.01 -5.49 -14.83
C GLY A 204 0.52 -6.44 -13.74
N ARG A 205 -0.03 -6.38 -12.52
CA ARG A 205 0.34 -7.30 -11.43
C ARG A 205 -0.64 -8.47 -11.32
N SER A 206 -0.17 -9.55 -10.72
CA SER A 206 -1.01 -10.68 -10.34
C SER A 206 -1.31 -10.67 -8.85
N TYR A 207 -2.52 -11.06 -8.48
CA TYR A 207 -3.03 -11.05 -7.12
C TYR A 207 -3.68 -12.38 -6.78
N ARG A 208 -3.54 -12.83 -5.54
CA ARG A 208 -4.25 -14.00 -5.04
C ARG A 208 -5.35 -13.58 -4.09
N ILE A 209 -6.59 -13.96 -4.42
CA ILE A 209 -7.75 -13.76 -3.55
C ILE A 209 -8.05 -15.10 -2.86
N THR A 210 -8.15 -15.07 -1.53
CA THR A 210 -8.62 -16.20 -0.74
C THR A 210 -9.91 -15.84 -0.03
N PHE A 211 -10.88 -16.75 -0.02
CA PHE A 211 -12.15 -16.56 0.64
C PHE A 211 -12.58 -17.85 1.35
N SER A 212 -12.87 -17.76 2.64
CA SER A 212 -13.27 -18.92 3.45
C SER A 212 -14.52 -18.65 4.26
N GLY A 213 -15.33 -19.69 4.45
CA GLY A 213 -16.52 -19.67 5.29
C GLY A 213 -16.51 -20.86 6.25
N ARG A 214 -16.64 -20.58 7.55
CA ARG A 214 -16.68 -21.58 8.61
C ARG A 214 -17.65 -21.16 9.70
N ALA A 215 -18.70 -21.95 9.92
CA ALA A 215 -19.71 -21.70 10.94
C ALA A 215 -20.28 -20.26 10.94
N GLY A 216 -20.58 -19.72 9.76
CA GLY A 216 -21.13 -18.36 9.58
C GLY A 216 -20.10 -17.23 9.64
N ARG A 217 -18.83 -17.52 9.99
CA ARG A 217 -17.73 -16.56 9.89
C ARG A 217 -17.06 -16.66 8.53
N TYR A 218 -16.87 -15.51 7.89
CA TYR A 218 -16.22 -15.36 6.61
C TYR A 218 -14.93 -14.58 6.75
N VAL A 219 -13.88 -15.03 6.06
CA VAL A 219 -12.59 -14.35 5.99
C VAL A 219 -12.19 -14.23 4.53
N ALA A 220 -11.95 -13.01 4.08
CA ALA A 220 -11.40 -12.71 2.76
C ALA A 220 -10.02 -12.09 2.91
N LYS A 221 -9.06 -12.52 2.10
CA LYS A 221 -7.72 -11.93 2.03
C LYS A 221 -7.34 -11.70 0.57
N ALA A 222 -6.63 -10.61 0.30
CA ALA A 222 -5.99 -10.38 -0.99
C ALA A 222 -4.47 -10.25 -0.81
N TYR A 223 -3.70 -10.94 -1.64
CA TYR A 223 -2.23 -10.90 -1.66
C TYR A 223 -1.74 -10.40 -3.01
N ASP A 224 -0.69 -9.61 -3.01
CA ASP A 224 0.07 -9.28 -4.22
C ASP A 224 1.09 -10.41 -4.45
N HIS A 225 1.25 -10.92 -5.67
CA HIS A 225 2.30 -11.91 -5.94
C HIS A 225 3.71 -11.37 -5.71
N HIS A 226 3.87 -10.04 -5.76
CA HIS A 226 5.10 -9.37 -5.37
C HIS A 226 5.26 -9.24 -3.85
N ASP A 227 4.30 -9.68 -3.04
CA ASP A 227 4.46 -9.83 -1.60
C ASP A 227 3.49 -10.86 -1.00
N LEU A 228 3.85 -12.14 -1.09
CA LEU A 228 3.10 -13.22 -0.45
C LEU A 228 3.41 -13.40 1.04
N THR A 229 4.26 -12.55 1.64
CA THR A 229 4.59 -12.69 3.08
C THR A 229 3.43 -12.26 3.98
N ARG A 230 2.55 -11.39 3.48
CA ARG A 230 1.40 -10.82 4.20
C ARG A 230 0.30 -10.41 3.21
N PRO A 231 -0.97 -10.47 3.60
CA PRO A 231 -2.05 -9.94 2.77
C PRO A 231 -1.98 -8.41 2.70
N LEU A 232 -2.41 -7.85 1.56
CA LEU A 232 -2.68 -6.42 1.39
C LEU A 232 -3.84 -6.00 2.30
N VAL A 233 -4.86 -6.84 2.36
CA VAL A 233 -6.06 -6.62 3.15
C VAL A 233 -6.58 -7.96 3.64
N VAL A 234 -7.05 -7.95 4.88
CA VAL A 234 -7.88 -9.00 5.48
C VAL A 234 -9.23 -8.36 5.78
N LEU A 235 -10.33 -9.05 5.49
CA LEU A 235 -11.68 -8.67 5.89
C LEU A 235 -12.33 -9.86 6.60
N GLU A 236 -13.04 -9.56 7.68
CA GLU A 236 -13.82 -10.53 8.42
C GLU A 236 -15.29 -10.12 8.49
N ALA A 237 -16.19 -11.09 8.33
CA ALA A 237 -17.62 -10.85 8.41
C ALA A 237 -18.33 -12.04 9.06
N GLU A 238 -19.53 -11.80 9.59
CA GLU A 238 -20.44 -12.86 10.01
C GLU A 238 -21.77 -12.75 9.28
N ASP A 239 -22.26 -13.87 8.77
CA ASP A 239 -23.62 -14.01 8.27
C ASP A 239 -24.07 -15.48 8.29
N TYR A 240 -25.36 -15.69 8.60
CA TYR A 240 -25.93 -17.02 8.80
C TYR A 240 -27.05 -17.35 7.79
N SER A 241 -27.15 -16.59 6.69
CA SER A 241 -28.20 -16.76 5.68
C SER A 241 -28.01 -18.02 4.84
N PHE A 242 -26.77 -18.53 4.73
CA PHE A 242 -26.43 -19.69 3.93
C PHE A 242 -25.63 -20.70 4.77
N SER A 243 -26.03 -21.98 4.70
CA SER A 243 -25.39 -23.08 5.43
C SER A 243 -24.57 -24.02 4.54
N SER A 244 -24.84 -24.02 3.23
CA SER A 244 -24.10 -24.79 2.25
C SER A 244 -24.30 -24.25 0.83
N GLY A 245 -23.43 -24.65 -0.09
CA GLY A 245 -23.59 -24.41 -1.52
C GLY A 245 -22.30 -24.63 -2.30
N ALA A 246 -22.32 -24.25 -3.58
CA ALA A 246 -21.17 -24.36 -4.47
C ALA A 246 -20.14 -23.24 -4.28
N CYS A 247 -18.99 -23.40 -4.92
CA CYS A 247 -17.98 -22.37 -5.07
C CYS A 247 -17.63 -22.16 -6.55
N GLY A 248 -17.12 -20.96 -6.85
CA GLY A 248 -16.77 -20.57 -8.20
C GLY A 248 -16.29 -19.12 -8.24
N PHE A 249 -16.23 -18.57 -9.44
CA PHE A 249 -15.88 -17.18 -9.66
C PHE A 249 -16.69 -16.60 -10.82
N LEU A 250 -16.82 -15.27 -10.84
CA LEU A 250 -17.41 -14.56 -11.98
C LEU A 250 -16.69 -13.23 -12.22
N GLY A 251 -16.90 -12.71 -13.43
CA GLY A 251 -16.70 -11.30 -13.71
C GLY A 251 -18.05 -10.63 -13.98
N PHE A 252 -18.27 -9.45 -13.41
CA PHE A 252 -19.51 -8.69 -13.50
C PHE A 252 -19.25 -7.24 -13.86
N SER A 253 -20.01 -6.67 -14.79
CA SER A 253 -19.98 -5.23 -15.06
C SER A 253 -20.92 -4.49 -14.12
N ARG A 254 -20.38 -3.53 -13.37
CA ARG A 254 -21.16 -2.62 -12.54
C ARG A 254 -21.69 -1.41 -13.34
N GLN A 255 -21.22 -1.22 -14.57
CA GLN A 255 -21.67 -0.13 -15.45
C GLN A 255 -22.95 -0.49 -16.23
N GLY A 256 -23.97 -0.98 -15.50
CA GLY A 256 -25.29 -1.31 -16.03
C GLY A 256 -25.24 -2.15 -17.31
N THR A 257 -26.02 -1.74 -18.31
CA THR A 257 -26.21 -2.46 -19.58
C THR A 257 -25.24 -2.04 -20.69
N VAL A 258 -24.18 -1.28 -20.36
CA VAL A 258 -23.19 -0.78 -21.32
C VAL A 258 -21.76 -1.23 -21.02
N GLY A 259 -21.45 -1.52 -19.75
CA GLY A 259 -20.11 -1.97 -19.38
C GLY A 259 -19.82 -3.42 -19.78
N THR A 260 -18.53 -3.71 -19.86
CA THR A 260 -18.00 -5.02 -20.24
C THR A 260 -17.11 -5.57 -19.14
N VAL A 261 -16.82 -6.86 -19.21
CA VAL A 261 -15.90 -7.57 -18.32
C VAL A 261 -14.71 -8.08 -19.13
N ASP A 262 -13.52 -7.96 -18.57
CA ASP A 262 -12.31 -8.61 -19.07
C ASP A 262 -11.37 -8.91 -17.90
N ALA A 263 -11.12 -10.19 -17.64
CA ALA A 263 -10.25 -10.65 -16.58
C ALA A 263 -9.65 -12.02 -16.88
N THR A 264 -8.46 -12.25 -16.34
CA THR A 264 -7.74 -13.51 -16.47
C THR A 264 -7.55 -14.13 -15.09
N TRP A 265 -7.89 -15.41 -14.97
CA TRP A 265 -7.92 -16.19 -13.74
C TRP A 265 -6.98 -17.39 -13.85
N ASP A 266 -6.31 -17.73 -12.76
CA ASP A 266 -5.43 -18.89 -12.70
C ASP A 266 -5.43 -19.57 -11.32
N ASN A 267 -4.89 -20.78 -11.22
CA ASN A 267 -4.61 -21.51 -9.99
C ASN A 267 -5.78 -21.55 -8.98
N PHE A 268 -6.95 -21.99 -9.45
CA PHE A 268 -8.15 -22.18 -8.65
C PHE A 268 -7.99 -23.34 -7.67
N TYR A 269 -8.39 -23.12 -6.42
CA TYR A 269 -8.55 -24.12 -5.39
C TYR A 269 -9.91 -23.94 -4.72
N CYS A 270 -10.60 -25.05 -4.42
CA CYS A 270 -11.73 -25.08 -3.52
C CYS A 270 -11.72 -26.36 -2.68
N GLY A 271 -11.90 -26.24 -1.37
CA GLY A 271 -11.98 -27.38 -0.46
C GLY A 271 -12.56 -26.98 0.90
N PRO A 272 -12.74 -27.93 1.84
CA PRO A 272 -13.28 -27.64 3.17
C PRO A 272 -12.32 -26.87 4.08
N SER A 273 -11.04 -26.78 3.72
CA SER A 273 -10.00 -26.14 4.54
C SER A 273 -8.92 -25.48 3.69
N ASP A 274 -8.21 -24.53 4.30
CA ASP A 274 -7.05 -23.85 3.73
C ASP A 274 -5.91 -24.85 3.43
N PRO A 275 -5.42 -24.95 2.18
CA PRO A 275 -4.31 -25.83 1.82
C PRO A 275 -2.93 -25.20 2.07
N ASN A 276 -2.86 -23.97 2.58
CA ASN A 276 -1.61 -23.23 2.74
C ASN A 276 -0.64 -23.97 3.68
N THR A 277 0.58 -24.20 3.20
CA THR A 277 1.66 -24.82 3.98
C THR A 277 2.70 -23.81 4.46
N ALA A 278 2.59 -22.54 4.03
CA ALA A 278 3.47 -21.48 4.47
C ALA A 278 3.17 -21.06 5.92
N PRO A 279 4.17 -20.59 6.70
CA PRO A 279 3.90 -20.02 8.01
C PRO A 279 3.03 -18.77 7.91
N GLU A 280 1.89 -18.74 8.61
CA GLU A 280 1.07 -17.53 8.70
C GLU A 280 1.91 -16.32 9.19
N PRO A 281 1.70 -15.12 8.64
CA PRO A 281 0.65 -14.74 7.67
C PRO A 281 1.05 -14.91 6.19
N ALA A 282 2.14 -15.62 5.88
CA ALA A 282 2.57 -15.83 4.51
C ALA A 282 1.68 -16.85 3.78
N LEU A 283 1.54 -16.67 2.47
CA LEU A 283 0.83 -17.59 1.58
C LEU A 283 1.83 -18.32 0.67
N ALA A 284 1.60 -19.62 0.46
CA ALA A 284 2.38 -20.39 -0.49
C ALA A 284 2.18 -19.86 -1.94
N HIS A 285 3.27 -19.77 -2.70
CA HIS A 285 3.22 -19.41 -4.11
C HIS A 285 2.29 -20.37 -4.86
N PRO A 286 1.39 -19.88 -5.74
CA PRO A 286 0.39 -20.72 -6.41
C PRO A 286 1.01 -21.82 -7.29
N VAL A 287 2.19 -21.57 -7.86
CA VAL A 287 2.99 -22.58 -8.55
C VAL A 287 3.91 -23.29 -7.54
N PRO A 288 3.68 -24.58 -7.20
CA PRO A 288 4.46 -25.28 -6.18
C PRO A 288 5.95 -25.33 -6.49
N GLY A 289 6.77 -25.23 -5.44
CA GLY A 289 8.22 -25.28 -5.55
C GLY A 289 8.86 -24.01 -6.13
N THR A 290 8.08 -22.94 -6.33
CA THR A 290 8.61 -21.62 -6.68
C THR A 290 9.27 -21.02 -5.44
N PRO A 291 10.53 -20.56 -5.52
CA PRO A 291 11.18 -19.92 -4.40
C PRO A 291 10.45 -18.61 -4.09
N GLN A 292 10.14 -18.35 -2.82
CA GLN A 292 9.50 -17.11 -2.39
C GLN A 292 10.05 -16.65 -1.04
N VAL A 293 9.93 -15.35 -0.76
CA VAL A 293 10.17 -14.84 0.59
C VAL A 293 8.99 -15.23 1.48
N ILE A 294 9.26 -15.85 2.62
CA ILE A 294 8.23 -16.23 3.61
C ILE A 294 8.28 -15.36 4.87
N SER A 295 9.40 -14.70 5.12
CA SER A 295 9.52 -13.68 6.16
C SER A 295 10.67 -12.72 5.86
N ARG A 296 10.56 -11.48 6.34
CA ARG A 296 11.59 -10.46 6.19
C ARG A 296 11.58 -9.46 7.36
N ASN A 297 12.68 -8.74 7.49
CA ASN A 297 12.85 -7.52 8.26
C ASN A 297 13.48 -6.47 7.32
N PRO A 298 12.84 -5.35 6.99
CA PRO A 298 11.55 -4.83 7.49
C PRO A 298 10.34 -5.75 7.24
N THR A 299 9.48 -5.93 8.26
CA THR A 299 8.39 -6.93 8.24
C THR A 299 7.18 -6.48 7.42
N ASN A 300 6.79 -5.20 7.52
CA ASN A 300 5.64 -4.69 6.77
C ASN A 300 6.06 -4.36 5.33
N ARG A 301 5.12 -4.39 4.39
CA ARG A 301 5.37 -3.95 3.01
C ARG A 301 5.69 -2.45 2.95
N PHE A 302 5.12 -1.67 3.85
CA PHE A 302 5.42 -0.25 4.06
C PHE A 302 5.83 -0.10 5.52
N THR A 303 7.12 0.11 5.77
CA THR A 303 7.68 0.21 7.13
C THR A 303 8.28 1.59 7.35
N ASN A 304 7.87 2.30 8.40
CA ASN A 304 8.51 3.55 8.77
C ASN A 304 9.61 3.33 9.82
N PHE A 305 10.63 4.19 9.81
CA PHE A 305 11.67 4.26 10.83
C PHE A 305 12.46 2.95 11.06
N HIS A 306 12.74 2.21 9.98
CA HIS A 306 13.55 1.00 10.07
C HIS A 306 15.01 1.36 10.42
N PRO A 307 15.59 0.83 11.51
CA PRO A 307 16.95 1.22 11.89
C PRO A 307 17.97 0.79 10.83
N ALA A 308 18.73 1.75 10.28
CA ALA A 308 19.75 1.47 9.26
C ALA A 308 20.77 0.39 9.70
N SER A 309 21.11 0.35 10.99
CA SER A 309 22.02 -0.63 11.58
C SER A 309 21.50 -2.06 11.56
N GLN A 310 20.18 -2.28 11.44
CA GLN A 310 19.60 -3.62 11.35
C GLN A 310 19.72 -4.25 9.96
N GLY A 311 20.07 -3.47 8.93
CA GLY A 311 20.17 -3.97 7.56
C GLY A 311 18.85 -4.57 7.06
N ILE A 312 18.91 -5.46 6.08
CA ILE A 312 17.77 -6.27 5.63
C ILE A 312 18.08 -7.73 5.93
N ARG A 313 17.10 -8.46 6.46
CA ARG A 313 17.15 -9.92 6.65
C ARG A 313 15.89 -10.55 6.08
N PHE A 314 16.01 -11.68 5.38
CA PHE A 314 14.84 -12.41 4.90
C PHE A 314 15.08 -13.91 4.85
N THR A 315 14.00 -14.67 5.00
CA THR A 315 13.97 -16.12 4.79
C THR A 315 13.19 -16.41 3.53
N ALA A 316 13.82 -17.14 2.62
CA ALA A 316 13.21 -17.64 1.40
C ALA A 316 12.97 -19.15 1.51
N SER A 317 11.88 -19.66 0.93
CA SER A 317 11.60 -21.09 0.86
C SER A 317 10.91 -21.45 -0.45
N THR A 318 11.13 -22.66 -0.96
CA THR A 318 10.34 -23.26 -2.04
C THR A 318 9.13 -24.04 -1.51
N LEU A 319 9.03 -24.23 -0.19
CA LEU A 319 8.02 -25.07 0.47
C LEU A 319 7.91 -26.48 -0.15
N SER A 320 9.04 -26.97 -0.64
CA SER A 320 9.22 -28.26 -1.33
C SER A 320 10.69 -28.70 -1.21
N ASP A 321 11.06 -29.79 -1.88
CA ASP A 321 12.46 -30.23 -1.94
C ASP A 321 13.30 -29.47 -2.99
N ASN A 322 12.69 -28.58 -3.80
CA ASN A 322 13.42 -27.79 -4.78
C ASN A 322 14.40 -26.83 -4.10
N ALA A 323 15.63 -26.76 -4.61
CA ALA A 323 16.65 -25.87 -4.07
C ALA A 323 16.58 -24.46 -4.67
N ILE A 324 16.74 -23.45 -3.82
CA ILE A 324 16.97 -22.05 -4.19
C ILE A 324 18.43 -21.89 -4.62
N ASN A 325 18.68 -21.14 -5.69
CA ASN A 325 20.02 -20.76 -6.12
C ASN A 325 20.48 -19.50 -5.37
N ALA A 326 21.26 -19.68 -4.31
CA ALA A 326 21.71 -18.59 -3.45
C ALA A 326 22.53 -17.53 -4.20
N ALA A 327 23.34 -17.94 -5.17
CA ALA A 327 24.18 -17.04 -5.97
C ALA A 327 23.37 -16.26 -7.04
N ALA A 328 22.18 -16.75 -7.40
CA ALA A 328 21.26 -16.06 -8.31
C ALA A 328 20.29 -15.11 -7.60
N THR A 329 20.17 -15.18 -6.27
CA THR A 329 19.39 -14.22 -5.50
C THR A 329 19.87 -12.80 -5.76
N ARG A 330 18.93 -11.89 -6.03
CA ARG A 330 19.23 -10.46 -6.19
C ARG A 330 18.51 -9.61 -5.17
N LEU A 331 19.18 -8.56 -4.69
CA LEU A 331 18.61 -7.50 -3.88
C LEU A 331 18.87 -6.17 -4.58
N TYR A 332 17.80 -5.40 -4.79
CA TYR A 332 17.88 -4.04 -5.32
C TYR A 332 17.36 -3.05 -4.29
N LEU A 333 18.04 -1.92 -4.16
CA LEU A 333 17.62 -0.77 -3.37
C LEU A 333 17.58 0.47 -4.27
N ASN A 334 16.41 1.11 -4.36
CA ASN A 334 16.19 2.27 -5.25
C ASN A 334 16.62 1.99 -6.69
N GLY A 335 16.33 0.78 -7.18
CA GLY A 335 16.70 0.30 -8.52
C GLY A 335 18.16 -0.12 -8.70
N GLN A 336 19.03 0.10 -7.70
CA GLN A 336 20.45 -0.30 -7.75
C GLN A 336 20.63 -1.73 -7.25
N ASP A 337 21.36 -2.56 -8.01
CA ASP A 337 21.73 -3.91 -7.58
C ASP A 337 22.77 -3.83 -6.46
N VAL A 338 22.38 -4.28 -5.27
CA VAL A 338 23.22 -4.36 -4.07
C VAL A 338 23.42 -5.80 -3.60
N SER A 339 23.24 -6.79 -4.49
CA SER A 339 23.29 -8.21 -4.14
C SER A 339 24.63 -8.65 -3.55
N ALA A 340 25.72 -7.93 -3.88
CA ALA A 340 27.03 -8.16 -3.28
C ALA A 340 27.04 -7.95 -1.75
N ALA A 341 26.08 -7.19 -1.21
CA ALA A 341 25.92 -6.97 0.22
C ALA A 341 25.30 -8.16 0.95
N LEU A 342 24.70 -9.13 0.26
CA LEU A 342 24.16 -10.35 0.87
C LEU A 342 25.31 -11.26 1.30
N GLN A 343 25.76 -11.11 2.56
CA GLN A 343 26.94 -11.79 3.07
C GLN A 343 26.74 -12.25 4.53
N PRO A 344 27.13 -13.50 4.87
CA PRO A 344 27.62 -14.53 3.96
C PRO A 344 26.49 -15.10 3.07
N LEU A 345 26.81 -15.52 1.85
CA LEU A 345 25.86 -16.27 1.01
C LEU A 345 25.68 -17.68 1.56
N PRO A 346 24.45 -18.14 1.83
CA PRO A 346 24.20 -19.52 2.25
C PRO A 346 24.44 -20.50 1.07
N ALA A 347 24.63 -21.78 1.38
CA ALA A 347 24.63 -22.83 0.36
C ALA A 347 23.21 -23.02 -0.22
N ASN A 348 23.11 -23.50 -1.47
CA ASN A 348 21.81 -23.81 -2.08
C ASN A 348 21.02 -24.81 -1.23
N GLY A 349 19.70 -24.63 -1.16
CA GLY A 349 18.81 -25.45 -0.34
C GLY A 349 17.36 -24.99 -0.46
N PRO A 350 16.40 -25.78 0.07
CA PRO A 350 14.97 -25.48 -0.07
C PRO A 350 14.50 -24.31 0.79
N THR A 351 15.23 -23.99 1.86
CA THR A 351 14.98 -22.84 2.72
C THR A 351 16.30 -22.16 3.04
N LEU A 352 16.40 -20.87 2.73
CA LEU A 352 17.61 -20.06 2.90
C LEU A 352 17.31 -18.82 3.71
N THR A 353 18.26 -18.39 4.54
CA THR A 353 18.22 -17.09 5.21
C THR A 353 19.33 -16.21 4.67
N PHE A 354 18.97 -14.99 4.28
CA PHE A 354 19.89 -13.96 3.80
C PHE A 354 19.89 -12.79 4.77
N ALA A 355 21.03 -12.12 4.87
CA ALA A 355 21.18 -10.87 5.57
C ALA A 355 22.16 -9.97 4.80
N THR A 356 21.95 -8.66 4.86
CA THR A 356 22.90 -7.69 4.33
C THR A 356 24.05 -7.46 5.30
N ALA A 357 25.25 -7.21 4.79
CA ALA A 357 26.39 -6.77 5.57
C ALA A 357 26.10 -5.44 6.31
N PRO A 358 26.72 -5.19 7.48
CA PRO A 358 26.60 -3.91 8.17
C PRO A 358 26.94 -2.72 7.28
N GLY A 359 26.19 -1.62 7.41
CA GLY A 359 26.40 -0.40 6.63
C GLY A 359 25.80 -0.41 5.22
N THR A 360 25.11 -1.47 4.81
CA THR A 360 24.38 -1.52 3.52
C THR A 360 23.30 -0.44 3.44
N LEU A 361 22.59 -0.20 4.54
CA LEU A 361 21.62 0.88 4.64
C LEU A 361 22.29 2.13 5.22
N GLN A 362 22.12 3.25 4.54
CA GLN A 362 22.43 4.58 5.08
C GLN A 362 21.27 5.10 5.95
N PRO A 363 21.55 5.85 7.04
CA PRO A 363 20.53 6.51 7.84
C PRO A 363 19.85 7.66 7.06
N ASN A 364 18.64 8.02 7.45
CA ASN A 364 17.86 9.15 6.90
C ASN A 364 17.59 9.05 5.40
N GLN A 365 17.31 7.83 4.92
CA GLN A 365 17.10 7.54 3.52
C GLN A 365 15.80 6.77 3.31
N VAL A 366 15.10 7.08 2.21
CA VAL A 366 13.93 6.32 1.74
C VAL A 366 14.40 5.23 0.77
N TYR A 367 13.85 4.03 0.92
CA TYR A 367 14.17 2.85 0.12
C TYR A 367 12.93 2.20 -0.49
N ALA A 368 12.98 1.98 -1.80
CA ALA A 368 12.21 0.97 -2.50
C ALA A 368 13.07 -0.28 -2.70
N ALA A 369 12.71 -1.39 -2.06
CA ALA A 369 13.46 -2.63 -2.08
C ALA A 369 12.78 -3.69 -2.94
N ARG A 370 13.62 -4.46 -3.64
CA ARG A 370 13.18 -5.61 -4.46
C ARG A 370 14.12 -6.79 -4.25
N ILE A 371 13.58 -7.93 -3.88
CA ILE A 371 14.28 -9.21 -3.83
C ILE A 371 13.81 -10.03 -5.04
N GLU A 372 14.74 -10.57 -5.81
CA GLU A 372 14.44 -11.54 -6.88
C GLU A 372 15.04 -12.89 -6.50
N LEU A 373 14.21 -13.93 -6.54
CA LEU A 373 14.60 -15.29 -6.21
C LEU A 373 14.50 -16.18 -7.44
N GLN A 374 15.38 -17.18 -7.51
CA GLN A 374 15.41 -18.16 -8.57
C GLN A 374 15.78 -19.53 -8.01
N ASP A 375 15.17 -20.59 -8.55
CA ASP A 375 15.55 -21.96 -8.25
C ASP A 375 16.84 -22.36 -8.97
N VAL A 376 17.42 -23.51 -8.61
CA VAL A 376 18.67 -23.99 -9.24
C VAL A 376 18.52 -24.32 -10.73
N SER A 377 17.32 -24.66 -11.21
CA SER A 377 17.09 -24.89 -12.65
C SER A 377 16.94 -23.59 -13.45
N GLY A 378 16.56 -22.50 -12.78
CA GLY A 378 16.27 -21.21 -13.41
C GLY A 378 14.90 -21.07 -14.03
N THR A 379 14.07 -22.12 -13.93
CA THR A 379 12.71 -22.16 -14.49
C THR A 379 11.68 -21.47 -13.61
N ARG A 380 11.90 -21.41 -12.29
CA ARG A 380 10.97 -20.79 -11.34
C ARG A 380 11.60 -19.57 -10.70
N ARG A 381 10.85 -18.46 -10.73
CA ARG A 381 11.28 -17.16 -10.21
C ARG A 381 10.14 -16.49 -9.48
N SER A 382 10.50 -15.65 -8.51
CA SER A 382 9.56 -14.73 -7.89
C SER A 382 10.24 -13.41 -7.56
N THR A 383 9.42 -12.39 -7.36
CA THR A 383 9.84 -11.07 -6.94
C THR A 383 9.16 -10.74 -5.60
N ASN A 384 9.89 -10.16 -4.66
CA ASN A 384 9.32 -9.56 -3.44
C ASN A 384 9.62 -8.05 -3.43
N THR A 385 8.62 -7.19 -3.27
CA THR A 385 8.78 -5.73 -3.23
C THR A 385 8.23 -5.12 -1.95
N PHE A 386 8.99 -4.23 -1.34
CA PHE A 386 8.64 -3.55 -0.09
C PHE A 386 9.34 -2.19 0.00
N TRP A 387 8.80 -1.30 0.82
CA TRP A 387 9.26 0.08 0.99
C TRP A 387 9.49 0.36 2.47
N PHE A 388 10.54 1.12 2.74
CA PHE A 388 10.85 1.58 4.08
C PHE A 388 11.72 2.84 4.06
N ASP A 389 11.81 3.50 5.21
CA ASP A 389 12.80 4.55 5.44
C ASP A 389 13.70 4.20 6.62
N THR A 390 14.80 4.92 6.73
CA THR A 390 15.76 4.82 7.84
C THR A 390 15.90 6.13 8.63
N PHE A 391 14.87 6.98 8.62
CA PHE A 391 14.80 8.10 9.54
C PHE A 391 14.61 7.59 10.99
N SER A 392 14.85 8.45 11.97
CA SER A 392 14.55 8.17 13.36
C SER A 392 13.64 9.25 13.93
N GLU A 393 12.64 8.87 14.71
CA GLU A 393 11.69 9.86 15.26
C GLU A 393 12.39 11.00 16.02
N THR A 394 13.50 10.71 16.71
CA THR A 394 14.29 11.73 17.41
C THR A 394 14.88 12.77 16.46
N ILE A 395 15.33 12.38 15.26
CA ILE A 395 15.93 13.34 14.33
C ILE A 395 14.87 14.25 13.70
N LEU A 396 13.65 13.75 13.49
CA LEU A 396 12.54 14.51 12.91
C LEU A 396 12.20 15.78 13.72
N GLU A 397 12.40 15.72 15.04
CA GLU A 397 12.08 16.80 15.99
C GLU A 397 13.32 17.66 16.35
N THR A 398 14.49 17.38 15.76
CA THR A 398 15.75 18.06 16.08
C THR A 398 16.16 19.04 14.98
N PRO A 399 16.19 20.37 15.22
CA PRO A 399 16.67 21.34 14.25
C PRO A 399 18.09 20.99 13.75
N PRO A 400 18.39 21.13 12.44
CA PRO A 400 17.57 21.83 11.45
C PRO A 400 16.50 20.98 10.77
N PHE A 401 16.35 19.68 11.09
CA PHE A 401 15.19 18.92 10.63
C PHE A 401 13.91 19.55 11.14
N LYS A 402 12.84 19.44 10.35
CA LYS A 402 11.52 19.94 10.73
C LYS A 402 10.42 19.08 10.13
N THR A 403 9.45 18.74 10.96
CA THR A 403 8.14 18.22 10.54
C THR A 403 7.11 19.36 10.55
N VAL A 404 6.21 19.36 9.58
CA VAL A 404 5.03 20.24 9.55
C VAL A 404 3.82 19.33 9.32
N GLU A 405 3.05 19.11 10.38
CA GLU A 405 1.83 18.31 10.35
C GLU A 405 0.82 18.96 9.39
N CYS A 406 0.21 18.18 8.50
CA CYS A 406 -0.61 18.72 7.41
C CYS A 406 -1.87 19.40 7.93
N GLU A 407 -2.41 18.93 9.05
CA GLU A 407 -3.57 19.47 9.76
C GLU A 407 -3.26 20.78 10.54
N ASP A 408 -1.98 21.11 10.72
CA ASP A 408 -1.50 22.32 11.41
C ASP A 408 -1.24 23.49 10.43
N TYR A 409 -2.11 23.67 9.44
CA TYR A 409 -2.09 24.83 8.55
C TYR A 409 -2.45 26.14 9.28
N ASN A 410 -2.26 27.29 8.64
CA ASN A 410 -2.51 28.60 9.25
C ASN A 410 -3.95 28.76 9.74
N TYR A 411 -4.19 29.76 10.58
CA TYR A 411 -5.51 30.08 11.11
C TYR A 411 -5.73 31.60 11.19
N ASP A 412 -6.96 32.05 11.43
CA ASP A 412 -7.31 33.45 11.70
C ASP A 412 -6.59 34.47 10.77
N SER A 413 -6.66 34.22 9.46
CA SER A 413 -6.10 35.09 8.41
C SER A 413 -4.57 35.22 8.48
N GLY A 414 -3.87 34.09 8.41
CA GLY A 414 -2.41 34.00 8.30
C GLY A 414 -1.66 33.86 9.63
N GLN A 415 -2.36 33.74 10.76
CA GLN A 415 -1.77 33.40 12.05
C GLN A 415 -1.17 31.99 12.01
N ALA A 416 -0.10 31.81 12.78
CA ALA A 416 0.56 30.53 12.98
C ALA A 416 1.27 30.52 14.33
N GLN A 417 1.36 29.35 14.96
CA GLN A 417 2.09 29.20 16.20
C GLN A 417 3.61 29.27 15.98
N THR A 418 4.33 29.62 17.06
CA THR A 418 5.79 29.64 17.09
C THR A 418 6.29 28.42 17.83
N GLU A 419 7.37 27.83 17.33
CA GLU A 419 7.98 26.63 17.91
C GLU A 419 8.52 26.88 19.33
N PRO A 420 8.49 25.88 20.22
CA PRO A 420 7.95 24.53 20.00
C PRO A 420 6.41 24.49 20.03
N ILE A 421 5.80 23.86 19.03
CA ILE A 421 4.34 23.67 18.95
C ILE A 421 3.93 22.46 19.81
N PRO A 422 3.08 22.63 20.85
CA PRO A 422 2.58 21.50 21.63
C PRO A 422 1.69 20.57 20.79
N LEU A 423 1.88 19.26 20.90
CA LEU A 423 0.98 18.27 20.31
C LEU A 423 -0.44 18.48 20.82
N SER A 424 -1.42 18.53 19.93
CA SER A 424 -2.82 18.67 20.30
C SER A 424 -3.68 17.58 19.68
N GLY A 425 -4.85 17.33 20.27
CA GLY A 425 -5.75 16.28 19.80
C GLY A 425 -6.76 15.81 20.84
N TRP A 426 -7.68 14.96 20.40
CA TRP A 426 -8.59 14.19 21.23
C TRP A 426 -8.00 12.83 21.60
N LYS A 427 -8.15 12.45 22.87
CA LYS A 427 -7.92 11.07 23.33
C LYS A 427 -9.14 10.21 23.04
N SER A 428 -8.97 8.89 23.12
CA SER A 428 -10.05 7.92 22.91
C SER A 428 -11.21 8.05 23.91
N ASP A 429 -10.98 8.65 25.08
CA ASP A 429 -12.02 8.92 26.08
C ASP A 429 -12.78 10.25 25.85
N GLY A 430 -12.47 10.95 24.75
CA GLY A 430 -13.03 12.24 24.40
C GLY A 430 -12.39 13.43 25.13
N SER A 431 -11.37 13.20 25.97
CA SER A 431 -10.65 14.30 26.61
C SER A 431 -9.69 15.00 25.63
N LYS A 432 -9.55 16.31 25.82
CA LYS A 432 -8.74 17.18 24.97
C LYS A 432 -7.30 17.28 25.47
N VAL A 433 -6.33 17.27 24.56
CA VAL A 433 -4.92 17.58 24.82
C VAL A 433 -4.56 18.86 24.06
N ASN A 434 -4.05 19.85 24.79
CA ASN A 434 -3.52 21.11 24.24
C ASN A 434 -4.41 21.78 23.16
N GLY A 435 -5.74 21.75 23.31
CA GLY A 435 -6.63 22.56 22.47
C GLY A 435 -6.76 24.00 22.98
N ASP A 436 -7.79 24.71 22.52
CA ASP A 436 -8.12 26.09 22.94
C ASP A 436 -6.96 27.09 22.74
N GLY A 437 -6.21 26.91 21.64
CA GLY A 437 -5.09 27.78 21.27
C GLY A 437 -3.76 27.47 21.93
N VAL A 438 -3.66 26.40 22.73
CA VAL A 438 -2.36 25.89 23.22
C VAL A 438 -1.58 25.21 22.08
N GLY A 439 -2.25 24.32 21.34
CA GLY A 439 -1.82 23.73 20.08
C GLY A 439 -2.83 24.07 18.97
N TYR A 440 -2.78 23.33 17.87
CA TYR A 440 -3.57 23.63 16.66
C TYR A 440 -4.98 23.07 16.65
N LEU A 441 -5.30 22.15 17.56
CA LEU A 441 -6.62 21.54 17.64
C LEU A 441 -7.74 22.60 17.72
N ASP A 442 -8.69 22.50 16.81
CA ASP A 442 -9.86 23.38 16.65
C ASP A 442 -9.57 24.87 16.39
N LEU A 443 -8.34 25.23 16.03
CA LEU A 443 -8.09 26.56 15.46
C LEU A 443 -8.80 26.67 14.09
N VAL A 444 -9.38 27.82 13.79
CA VAL A 444 -10.21 28.00 12.58
C VAL A 444 -9.45 28.78 11.52
N GLY A 445 -9.33 28.20 10.33
CA GLY A 445 -8.75 28.88 9.18
C GLY A 445 -9.73 29.83 8.49
N THR A 446 -9.20 30.89 7.91
CA THR A 446 -9.94 31.78 7.02
C THR A 446 -9.87 31.25 5.58
N PRO A 447 -10.99 30.81 4.96
CA PRO A 447 -11.02 30.38 3.57
C PRO A 447 -10.47 31.47 2.62
N GLY A 448 -9.65 31.06 1.66
CA GLY A 448 -9.00 31.96 0.70
C GLY A 448 -7.71 32.62 1.23
N VAL A 449 -7.40 32.50 2.53
CA VAL A 449 -6.16 32.99 3.15
C VAL A 449 -5.33 31.84 3.72
N ASP A 450 -5.92 31.03 4.58
CA ASP A 450 -5.25 29.94 5.29
C ASP A 450 -5.36 28.60 4.56
N TYR A 451 -6.51 28.38 3.92
CA TYR A 451 -6.79 27.23 3.09
C TYR A 451 -7.78 27.56 1.97
N PHE A 452 -7.88 26.67 0.99
CA PHE A 452 -8.99 26.57 0.06
C PHE A 452 -9.43 25.10 -0.04
N ASP A 453 -10.73 24.88 0.13
CA ASP A 453 -11.40 23.59 -0.03
C ASP A 453 -12.56 23.82 -1.02
N ASN A 454 -12.87 22.83 -1.85
CA ASN A 454 -13.99 22.94 -2.80
C ASN A 454 -15.34 22.94 -2.07
N ARG A 455 -15.38 22.47 -0.82
CA ARG A 455 -16.54 22.50 0.06
C ARG A 455 -16.56 23.82 0.84
N THR A 456 -17.75 24.32 1.11
CA THR A 456 -17.97 25.58 1.85
C THR A 456 -18.30 25.37 3.33
N SER A 457 -18.31 24.13 3.80
CA SER A 457 -18.64 23.77 5.19
C SER A 457 -18.01 22.44 5.59
N PRO A 458 -17.81 22.19 6.90
CA PRO A 458 -17.39 20.89 7.42
C PRO A 458 -18.27 19.73 6.94
N GLU A 459 -17.67 18.55 6.80
CA GLU A 459 -18.35 17.28 6.49
C GLU A 459 -18.43 16.43 7.76
N GLY A 460 -19.64 16.06 8.17
CA GLY A 460 -19.85 15.21 9.35
C GLY A 460 -19.03 13.93 9.25
N GLY A 461 -18.10 13.73 10.20
CA GLY A 461 -17.20 12.60 10.20
C GLY A 461 -15.88 12.78 9.40
N TRP A 462 -15.58 13.95 8.90
CA TRP A 462 -14.28 14.18 8.27
C TRP A 462 -13.63 15.43 8.82
N ASN A 463 -13.91 15.79 10.06
CA ASN A 463 -13.41 17.02 10.69
C ASN A 463 -12.99 16.72 12.13
N ASP A 464 -12.21 15.65 12.32
CA ASP A 464 -11.85 15.14 13.64
C ASP A 464 -10.86 16.07 14.39
N TYR A 465 -10.12 16.94 13.68
CA TYR A 465 -9.11 17.88 14.25
C TYR A 465 -9.46 19.36 14.10
N ARG A 466 -10.07 19.71 12.97
CA ARG A 466 -10.46 21.07 12.59
C ARG A 466 -11.96 21.10 12.38
N PHE A 467 -12.71 21.13 13.48
CA PHE A 467 -14.15 20.90 13.44
C PHE A 467 -14.91 21.91 12.58
N TRP A 468 -14.45 23.16 12.53
CA TRP A 468 -15.14 24.27 11.85
C TRP A 468 -14.63 24.59 10.44
N ASP A 469 -13.52 23.97 10.02
CA ASP A 469 -12.99 24.19 8.67
C ASP A 469 -13.62 23.21 7.68
N ALA A 470 -13.71 23.57 6.40
CA ALA A 470 -14.15 22.63 5.38
C ALA A 470 -13.13 21.49 5.15
N VAL A 471 -11.84 21.76 5.41
CA VAL A 471 -10.72 20.83 5.22
C VAL A 471 -10.95 19.52 5.96
N GLY A 472 -10.90 18.41 5.23
CA GLY A 472 -11.09 17.09 5.81
C GLY A 472 -9.93 16.71 6.74
N THR A 473 -10.20 16.31 7.98
CA THR A 473 -9.22 15.76 8.93
C THR A 473 -9.72 14.48 9.59
N SER A 474 -8.83 13.49 9.77
CA SER A 474 -9.18 12.24 10.46
C SER A 474 -8.05 11.62 11.28
N THR A 475 -8.40 10.90 12.36
CA THR A 475 -7.48 10.16 13.26
C THR A 475 -7.37 8.67 12.99
N GLY A 476 -8.23 8.16 12.12
CA GLY A 476 -8.51 6.73 12.03
C GLY A 476 -8.41 6.20 10.62
N ASN A 477 -8.50 4.89 10.52
CA ASN A 477 -8.73 4.21 9.27
C ASN A 477 -10.22 4.31 8.91
N GLN A 478 -10.57 5.16 7.96
CA GLN A 478 -11.93 5.23 7.40
C GLN A 478 -12.12 4.32 6.18
N ASP A 479 -11.06 3.64 5.75
CA ASP A 479 -11.06 2.86 4.53
C ASP A 479 -11.50 1.43 4.76
N ILE A 480 -11.50 0.94 6.01
CA ILE A 480 -11.82 -0.45 6.32
C ILE A 480 -12.92 -0.54 7.38
N SER A 481 -13.94 -1.34 7.08
CA SER A 481 -15.06 -1.64 7.97
C SER A 481 -15.37 -3.13 7.87
N ASP A 482 -15.30 -3.84 8.99
CA ASP A 482 -15.53 -5.28 9.05
C ASP A 482 -15.93 -5.73 10.47
N LEU A 483 -16.02 -7.05 10.71
CA LEU A 483 -16.41 -7.61 12.01
C LEU A 483 -15.49 -7.20 13.17
N THR A 484 -14.21 -6.98 12.86
CA THR A 484 -13.16 -6.71 13.85
C THR A 484 -12.83 -5.23 13.95
N ARG A 485 -13.25 -4.43 12.97
CA ARG A 485 -12.90 -3.01 12.84
C ARG A 485 -14.09 -2.17 12.44
N ALA A 486 -14.38 -1.14 13.23
CA ALA A 486 -15.41 -0.17 12.89
C ALA A 486 -14.84 0.93 11.99
N ILE A 487 -15.74 1.64 11.29
CA ILE A 487 -15.41 2.90 10.61
C ILE A 487 -14.87 3.89 11.66
N ARG A 488 -13.70 4.50 11.39
CA ARG A 488 -12.92 5.35 12.32
C ARG A 488 -12.19 4.61 13.42
N ASP A 489 -11.91 3.33 13.22
CA ASP A 489 -10.97 2.66 14.09
C ASP A 489 -9.64 3.44 14.14
N PRO A 490 -9.01 3.55 15.33
CA PRO A 490 -7.70 4.17 15.47
C PRO A 490 -6.71 3.64 14.44
N LEU A 491 -5.77 4.49 14.03
CA LEU A 491 -4.65 4.00 13.23
C LEU A 491 -3.94 2.86 13.99
N PRO A 492 -3.48 1.82 13.28
CA PRO A 492 -2.64 0.79 13.89
C PRO A 492 -1.46 1.41 14.66
N PRO A 493 -1.12 0.93 15.88
CA PRO A 493 -0.07 1.53 16.71
C PRO A 493 1.28 1.71 16.01
N GLU A 494 1.62 0.83 15.07
CA GLU A 494 2.85 0.90 14.27
C GLU A 494 2.89 2.06 13.26
N LEU A 495 1.75 2.69 12.98
CA LEU A 495 1.67 3.88 12.13
C LEU A 495 1.75 5.18 12.92
N ILE A 496 1.60 5.12 14.25
CA ILE A 496 1.58 6.25 15.19
C ILE A 496 2.99 6.51 15.73
N ARG A 497 3.52 7.71 15.50
CA ARG A 497 4.79 8.18 16.10
C ARG A 497 4.70 8.18 17.62
N SER A 498 5.79 7.75 18.26
CA SER A 498 5.93 7.61 19.71
C SER A 498 5.57 8.89 20.49
N LYS A 499 5.79 10.08 19.92
CA LYS A 499 5.43 11.37 20.54
C LYS A 499 3.92 11.50 20.81
N TYR A 500 3.06 11.01 19.91
CA TYR A 500 1.60 11.02 20.09
C TYR A 500 1.15 9.92 21.04
N ALA A 501 1.71 8.72 20.87
CA ALA A 501 1.41 7.58 21.73
C ALA A 501 1.73 7.88 23.21
N ALA A 502 2.82 8.61 23.49
CA ALA A 502 3.24 8.99 24.84
C ALA A 502 2.22 9.85 25.60
N VAL A 503 1.34 10.57 24.89
CA VAL A 503 0.27 11.39 25.48
C VAL A 503 -1.14 10.82 25.23
N GLY A 504 -1.22 9.61 24.66
CA GLY A 504 -2.49 8.92 24.37
C GLY A 504 -3.26 9.52 23.21
N LEU A 505 -2.57 10.14 22.25
CA LEU A 505 -3.16 10.71 21.03
C LEU A 505 -2.98 9.79 19.83
N GLN A 506 -3.93 9.90 18.89
CA GLN A 506 -3.75 9.44 17.52
C GLN A 506 -2.98 10.48 16.70
N GLU A 507 -2.37 10.04 15.61
CA GLU A 507 -1.94 10.97 14.55
C GLU A 507 -3.14 11.36 13.69
N TYR A 508 -3.21 12.62 13.31
CA TYR A 508 -4.21 13.11 12.39
C TYR A 508 -3.63 13.17 10.98
N VAL A 509 -4.53 13.16 9.99
CA VAL A 509 -4.19 13.41 8.60
C VAL A 509 -5.18 14.39 8.01
N VAL A 510 -4.74 15.11 6.98
CA VAL A 510 -5.67 15.77 6.06
C VAL A 510 -6.16 14.74 5.06
N ALA A 511 -7.48 14.63 4.94
CA ALA A 511 -8.20 13.69 4.12
C ALA A 511 -9.22 14.42 3.23
N ARG A 512 -9.94 13.67 2.40
CA ARG A 512 -10.99 14.20 1.50
C ARG A 512 -10.50 15.27 0.51
N THR A 513 -9.20 15.31 0.25
CA THR A 513 -8.59 16.33 -0.59
C THR A 513 -9.01 16.21 -2.06
N GLU A 514 -9.18 17.33 -2.75
CA GLU A 514 -9.55 17.36 -4.17
C GLU A 514 -8.59 18.25 -4.97
N PRO A 515 -8.37 17.99 -6.28
CA PRO A 515 -7.49 18.83 -7.10
C PRO A 515 -7.90 20.31 -7.07
N GLY A 516 -6.92 21.18 -6.88
CA GLY A 516 -7.11 22.63 -6.74
C GLY A 516 -7.13 23.12 -5.29
N GLU A 517 -7.44 22.25 -4.32
CA GLU A 517 -7.42 22.58 -2.90
C GLU A 517 -6.00 22.86 -2.39
N TRP A 518 -5.86 23.73 -1.38
CA TRP A 518 -4.56 24.08 -0.84
C TRP A 518 -4.59 24.47 0.63
N LEU A 519 -3.42 24.31 1.27
CA LEU A 519 -3.18 24.62 2.67
C LEU A 519 -1.91 25.46 2.81
N ASN A 520 -1.96 26.55 3.57
CA ASN A 520 -0.81 27.41 3.85
C ASN A 520 -0.19 27.09 5.22
N TYR A 521 1.14 27.04 5.27
CA TYR A 521 1.92 26.75 6.46
C TYR A 521 2.98 27.83 6.67
N THR A 522 2.78 28.68 7.67
CA THR A 522 3.79 29.63 8.11
C THR A 522 4.61 29.00 9.23
N ARG A 523 5.93 28.90 9.04
CA ARG A 523 6.87 28.33 10.01
C ARG A 523 8.18 29.10 10.03
N THR A 524 8.93 28.94 11.11
CA THR A 524 10.29 29.48 11.22
C THR A 524 11.31 28.38 10.90
N PHE A 525 12.14 28.61 9.89
CA PHE A 525 13.18 27.70 9.43
C PHE A 525 14.58 28.16 9.83
N VAL A 526 15.45 27.21 10.11
CA VAL A 526 16.91 27.47 10.18
C VAL A 526 17.38 27.78 8.76
N SER A 527 18.25 28.78 8.59
CA SER A 527 18.74 29.17 7.27
C SER A 527 19.64 28.07 6.68
N THR A 528 19.11 27.31 5.72
CA THR A 528 19.83 26.26 4.98
C THR A 528 19.02 25.83 3.74
N ASN A 529 19.57 24.89 2.98
CA ASN A 529 18.81 24.16 1.97
C ASN A 529 18.15 22.93 2.58
N TYR A 530 16.98 22.58 2.04
CA TYR A 530 16.21 21.42 2.44
C TYR A 530 15.89 20.55 1.24
N LEU A 531 16.00 19.23 1.41
CA LEU A 531 15.16 18.30 0.65
C LEU A 531 13.84 18.19 1.39
N VAL A 532 12.73 18.23 0.66
CA VAL A 532 11.39 18.15 1.24
C VAL A 532 10.76 16.84 0.84
N TYR A 533 10.13 16.16 1.78
CA TYR A 533 9.34 14.96 1.54
C TYR A 533 7.92 15.19 2.05
N LEU A 534 6.94 14.66 1.34
CA LEU A 534 5.57 14.55 1.84
C LEU A 534 5.38 13.11 2.34
N ARG A 535 5.07 12.95 3.63
CA ARG A 535 4.58 11.66 4.15
C ARG A 535 3.10 11.56 3.82
N VAL A 536 2.77 10.63 2.92
CA VAL A 536 1.43 10.47 2.37
C VAL A 536 1.15 8.99 2.14
N GLY A 537 -0.10 8.61 2.41
CA GLY A 537 -0.67 7.34 1.95
C GLY A 537 -1.69 7.61 0.85
N SER A 538 -1.81 6.68 -0.07
CA SER A 538 -2.65 6.82 -1.26
C SER A 538 -3.20 5.47 -1.69
N PHE A 539 -4.35 5.49 -2.34
CA PHE A 539 -4.92 4.31 -3.00
C PHE A 539 -5.11 4.55 -4.50
N GLY A 540 -4.41 5.52 -5.05
CA GLY A 540 -4.33 5.81 -6.47
C GLY A 540 -3.21 6.80 -6.72
N ALA A 541 -2.61 6.77 -7.90
CA ALA A 541 -1.59 7.74 -8.27
C ALA A 541 -2.21 9.14 -8.47
N THR A 542 -1.51 10.17 -8.03
CA THR A 542 -1.89 11.59 -8.17
C THR A 542 -0.65 12.48 -7.93
N GLU A 543 -0.84 13.79 -7.86
CA GLU A 543 0.22 14.75 -7.58
C GLU A 543 -0.18 15.79 -6.53
N ALA A 544 0.82 16.36 -5.87
CA ALA A 544 0.72 17.60 -5.12
C ALA A 544 1.87 18.54 -5.49
N GLU A 545 1.73 19.82 -5.21
CA GLU A 545 2.75 20.84 -5.46
C GLU A 545 3.06 21.60 -4.18
N LEU A 546 4.34 21.88 -3.93
CA LEU A 546 4.74 22.80 -2.87
C LEU A 546 5.17 24.12 -3.49
N GLY A 547 4.64 25.22 -3.00
CA GLY A 547 5.02 26.58 -3.40
C GLY A 547 5.40 27.46 -2.21
N ARG A 548 6.06 28.57 -2.48
CA ARG A 548 6.32 29.66 -1.51
C ARG A 548 5.34 30.80 -1.76
N VAL A 549 4.66 31.25 -0.72
CA VAL A 549 3.84 32.46 -0.78
C VAL A 549 4.78 33.68 -0.73
N THR A 550 4.69 34.57 -1.72
CA THR A 550 5.60 35.73 -1.88
C THR A 550 4.95 37.08 -1.62
N SER A 551 3.62 37.13 -1.58
CA SER A 551 2.86 38.32 -1.13
C SER A 551 2.53 38.21 0.36
N ASP A 552 1.77 39.16 0.88
CA ASP A 552 1.30 39.13 2.27
C ASP A 552 0.47 37.85 2.54
N PRO A 553 0.93 36.95 3.45
CA PRO A 553 0.23 35.70 3.74
C PRO A 553 -1.03 35.89 4.59
N THR A 554 -1.34 37.10 5.04
CA THR A 554 -2.57 37.44 5.79
C THR A 554 -3.71 37.92 4.90
N GLN A 555 -3.44 38.11 3.60
CA GLN A 555 -4.42 38.58 2.61
C GLN A 555 -4.88 37.45 1.69
N PRO A 556 -6.08 37.55 1.10
CA PRO A 556 -6.50 36.65 0.01
C PRO A 556 -5.69 36.90 -1.27
N ASP A 557 -5.93 36.08 -2.30
CA ASP A 557 -5.33 36.23 -3.65
C ASP A 557 -3.80 36.27 -3.67
N GLN A 558 -3.20 35.45 -2.81
CA GLN A 558 -1.76 35.41 -2.60
C GLN A 558 -1.00 34.96 -3.86
N THR A 559 0.12 35.64 -4.11
CA THR A 559 1.10 35.21 -5.12
C THR A 559 1.94 34.05 -4.58
N VAL A 560 2.12 33.01 -5.40
CA VAL A 560 2.84 31.79 -5.04
C VAL A 560 3.85 31.44 -6.12
N VAL A 561 5.08 31.18 -5.73
CA VAL A 561 6.14 30.65 -6.61
C VAL A 561 6.31 29.15 -6.35
N PRO A 562 6.13 28.28 -7.37
CA PRO A 562 6.34 26.84 -7.21
C PRO A 562 7.77 26.48 -6.79
N LEU A 563 7.90 25.51 -5.91
CA LEU A 563 9.18 24.95 -5.45
C LEU A 563 9.44 23.53 -5.98
N GLY A 564 8.38 22.83 -6.41
CA GLY A 564 8.46 21.49 -7.00
C GLY A 564 7.15 20.72 -6.88
N ARG A 565 7.15 19.47 -7.33
CA ARG A 565 6.01 18.55 -7.29
C ARG A 565 6.32 17.26 -6.56
N PHE A 566 5.31 16.74 -5.87
CA PHE A 566 5.28 15.39 -5.34
C PHE A 566 4.52 14.51 -6.34
N SER A 567 5.21 13.57 -6.98
CA SER A 567 4.57 12.52 -7.79
C SER A 567 4.16 11.38 -6.85
N ILE A 568 2.91 11.35 -6.42
CA ILE A 568 2.40 10.42 -5.40
C ILE A 568 2.00 9.12 -6.11
N PRO A 569 2.69 7.99 -5.86
CA PRO A 569 2.34 6.72 -6.49
C PRO A 569 1.04 6.15 -5.90
N ASN A 570 0.55 5.03 -6.45
CA ASN A 570 -0.50 4.24 -5.80
C ASN A 570 0.12 3.39 -4.68
N ASN A 571 -0.12 3.73 -3.41
CA ASN A 571 0.33 2.95 -2.26
C ASN A 571 -0.65 1.83 -1.88
N LEU A 572 -1.59 1.51 -2.78
CA LEU A 572 -2.65 0.52 -2.63
C LEU A 572 -3.76 0.93 -1.66
N MET A 573 -3.44 1.55 -0.51
CA MET A 573 -4.39 1.97 0.54
C MET A 573 -3.91 3.26 1.22
N HIS A 574 -4.81 4.10 1.73
CA HIS A 574 -4.40 5.35 2.39
C HIS A 574 -3.59 5.14 3.68
N ILE A 575 -3.69 3.98 4.32
CA ILE A 575 -2.90 3.65 5.52
C ILE A 575 -1.46 3.21 5.20
N HIS A 576 -1.11 3.05 3.92
CA HIS A 576 0.25 2.72 3.50
C HIS A 576 1.08 3.98 3.26
N TYR A 577 1.57 4.57 4.35
CA TYR A 577 2.36 5.80 4.30
C TYR A 577 3.76 5.56 3.73
N THR A 578 4.17 6.45 2.84
CA THR A 578 5.53 6.54 2.28
C THR A 578 6.00 8.00 2.29
N TYR A 579 7.31 8.22 2.12
CA TYR A 579 7.87 9.55 1.89
C TYR A 579 8.04 9.78 0.39
N VAL A 580 7.26 10.69 -0.16
CA VAL A 580 7.36 11.12 -1.56
C VAL A 580 8.27 12.36 -1.63
N PRO A 581 9.40 12.32 -2.35
CA PRO A 581 10.29 13.49 -2.45
C PRO A 581 9.65 14.60 -3.28
N LEU A 582 9.95 15.85 -2.92
CA LEU A 582 9.69 17.02 -3.76
C LEU A 582 10.69 17.03 -4.91
N MET A 583 10.19 17.08 -6.14
CA MET A 583 11.00 17.04 -7.35
C MET A 583 10.89 18.34 -8.14
N ASP A 584 12.01 18.80 -8.68
CA ASP A 584 12.11 19.84 -9.69
C ASP A 584 12.55 19.17 -11.01
N GLY A 585 11.57 18.87 -11.86
CA GLY A 585 11.75 17.93 -12.96
C GLY A 585 12.15 16.54 -12.45
N ASP A 586 13.23 15.98 -12.99
CA ASP A 586 13.72 14.63 -12.63
C ASP A 586 14.67 14.61 -11.42
N ARG A 587 14.86 15.74 -10.73
CA ARG A 587 15.82 15.86 -9.62
C ARG A 587 15.13 16.25 -8.31
N PRO A 588 15.61 15.78 -7.15
CA PRO A 588 15.11 16.28 -5.87
C PRO A 588 15.29 17.80 -5.76
N ALA A 589 14.20 18.49 -5.43
CA ALA A 589 14.19 19.94 -5.24
C ALA A 589 15.00 20.32 -3.99
N ARG A 590 15.91 21.29 -4.14
CA ARG A 590 16.67 21.88 -3.03
C ARG A 590 16.06 23.23 -2.69
N VAL A 591 15.36 23.30 -1.57
CA VAL A 591 14.60 24.48 -1.15
C VAL A 591 15.41 25.28 -0.13
N ALA A 592 15.82 26.49 -0.50
CA ALA A 592 16.48 27.41 0.43
C ALA A 592 15.46 28.11 1.33
N LEU A 593 15.43 27.79 2.62
CA LEU A 593 14.51 28.40 3.59
C LEU A 593 15.29 29.05 4.72
N GLY A 594 14.71 30.03 5.40
CA GLY A 594 15.29 30.64 6.59
C GLY A 594 14.37 31.71 7.16
N GLY A 595 14.38 31.87 8.48
CA GLY A 595 13.47 32.79 9.15
C GLY A 595 12.02 32.35 8.99
N ARG A 596 11.08 33.30 9.09
CA ARG A 596 9.66 33.04 8.97
C ARG A 596 9.25 33.03 7.50
N GLU A 597 8.76 31.88 7.02
CA GLU A 597 8.37 31.64 5.62
C GLU A 597 6.98 31.01 5.59
N THR A 598 6.20 31.31 4.54
CA THR A 598 4.90 30.69 4.30
C THR A 598 4.96 29.80 3.05
N LEU A 599 4.66 28.53 3.24
CA LEU A 599 4.62 27.52 2.18
C LEU A 599 3.18 27.12 1.89
N ARG A 600 2.86 26.84 0.63
CA ARG A 600 1.55 26.35 0.19
C ARG A 600 1.68 24.94 -0.34
N LEU A 601 0.96 23.99 0.25
CA LEU A 601 0.74 22.67 -0.34
C LEU A 601 -0.54 22.71 -1.15
N THR A 602 -0.48 22.42 -2.45
CA THR A 602 -1.64 22.41 -3.33
C THR A 602 -1.85 21.05 -3.95
N MET A 603 -3.08 20.56 -3.89
CA MET A 603 -3.50 19.33 -4.54
C MET A 603 -3.54 19.54 -6.04
N ARG A 604 -2.90 18.63 -6.78
CA ARG A 604 -2.86 18.63 -8.24
C ARG A 604 -3.62 17.40 -8.75
N GLY A 605 -3.54 17.17 -10.06
CA GLY A 605 -4.27 16.09 -10.72
C GLY A 605 -5.50 16.59 -11.47
N THR A 606 -6.33 15.63 -11.88
CA THR A 606 -7.52 15.83 -12.70
C THR A 606 -8.76 15.90 -11.80
N PRO A 607 -9.50 17.03 -11.78
CA PRO A 607 -10.73 17.16 -10.99
C PRO A 607 -11.72 16.02 -11.25
N GLY A 608 -12.35 15.52 -10.18
CA GLY A 608 -13.23 14.35 -10.21
C GLY A 608 -12.46 13.03 -10.13
N GLN A 609 -11.52 12.81 -11.04
CA GLN A 609 -10.76 11.54 -11.12
C GLN A 609 -9.77 11.36 -9.97
N ASP A 610 -9.16 12.46 -9.52
CA ASP A 610 -8.14 12.48 -8.48
C ASP A 610 -8.66 12.93 -7.12
N ASN A 611 -9.99 13.08 -6.99
CA ASN A 611 -10.63 13.42 -5.73
C ASN A 611 -10.33 12.35 -4.68
N ARG A 612 -10.04 12.77 -3.45
CA ARG A 612 -9.96 11.95 -2.22
C ARG A 612 -8.95 10.81 -2.29
N LYS A 613 -7.90 10.93 -3.11
CA LYS A 613 -6.88 9.89 -3.37
C LYS A 613 -5.82 9.70 -2.29
N VAL A 614 -5.70 10.66 -1.36
CA VAL A 614 -4.56 10.76 -0.47
C VAL A 614 -4.98 11.10 0.95
N TYR A 615 -4.26 10.52 1.92
CA TYR A 615 -4.17 11.00 3.30
C TYR A 615 -2.80 11.64 3.51
N LEU A 616 -2.81 12.96 3.68
CA LEU A 616 -1.61 13.77 3.90
C LEU A 616 -1.29 13.78 5.39
N ASN A 617 -0.10 13.33 5.76
CA ASN A 617 0.31 13.25 7.15
C ASN A 617 1.17 14.47 7.54
N TYR A 618 2.39 14.58 7.02
CA TYR A 618 3.24 15.75 7.24
C TYR A 618 4.24 15.99 6.13
N LEU A 619 4.74 17.22 6.06
CA LEU A 619 5.94 17.58 5.32
C LEU A 619 7.17 17.38 6.21
N LEU A 620 8.19 16.69 5.69
CA LEU A 620 9.49 16.53 6.33
C LEU A 620 10.54 17.35 5.57
N PHE A 621 11.21 18.25 6.28
CA PHE A 621 12.29 19.08 5.78
C PHE A 621 13.61 18.51 6.28
N VAL A 622 14.36 17.87 5.37
CA VAL A 622 15.66 17.27 5.62
C VAL A 622 16.75 18.27 5.26
N PRO A 623 17.53 18.79 6.23
CA PRO A 623 18.57 19.76 5.94
C PRO A 623 19.66 19.12 5.08
N VAL A 624 20.01 19.78 4.00
CA VAL A 624 21.17 19.44 3.20
C VAL A 624 22.15 20.61 3.25
N PRO A 625 23.48 20.33 3.18
CA PRO A 625 24.45 21.40 3.13
C PRO A 625 24.06 22.42 2.08
N ALA A 626 24.17 23.71 2.44
CA ALA A 626 24.10 24.77 1.48
C ALA A 626 25.06 24.41 0.34
N LEU A 627 24.58 24.40 -0.92
CA LEU A 627 25.53 24.46 -2.02
C LEU A 627 26.36 25.71 -1.75
N PRO A 628 27.70 25.63 -1.75
CA PRO A 628 28.47 26.84 -1.59
C PRO A 628 27.97 27.82 -2.67
N GLN A 629 27.66 29.06 -2.27
CA GLN A 629 27.07 30.07 -3.15
C GLN A 629 27.83 30.10 -4.48
N PRO A 630 27.17 30.15 -5.65
CA PRO A 630 27.89 30.25 -6.92
C PRO A 630 28.89 31.40 -6.85
N VAL A 631 30.17 31.09 -6.80
CA VAL A 631 31.20 32.12 -6.77
C VAL A 631 31.53 32.56 -8.18
N SER A 632 31.74 33.85 -8.36
CA SER A 632 32.20 34.38 -9.65
C SER A 632 33.64 33.96 -9.89
N LEU A 633 33.89 33.32 -11.03
CA LEU A 633 35.23 33.16 -11.59
C LEU A 633 35.56 34.42 -12.38
N ASP A 634 36.32 35.31 -11.77
CA ASP A 634 36.75 36.55 -12.41
C ASP A 634 37.88 36.26 -13.39
N ILE A 635 37.77 36.77 -14.61
CA ILE A 635 38.78 36.67 -15.65
C ILE A 635 39.25 38.06 -16.06
N ARG A 636 40.56 38.29 -16.05
CA ARG A 636 41.15 39.53 -16.55
C ARG A 636 42.48 39.29 -17.24
N ARG A 637 42.82 40.16 -18.19
CA ARG A 637 44.12 40.14 -18.86
C ARG A 637 45.14 40.93 -18.05
N GLN A 638 46.34 40.39 -17.87
CA GLN A 638 47.47 41.03 -17.19
C GLN A 638 48.72 40.83 -18.05
N GLY A 639 49.00 41.80 -18.93
CA GLY A 639 50.04 41.65 -19.97
C GLY A 639 49.69 40.53 -20.95
N ASP A 640 50.62 39.59 -21.13
CA ASP A 640 50.48 38.42 -21.99
C ASP A 640 49.81 37.21 -21.30
N GLN A 641 49.45 37.36 -20.02
CA GLN A 641 48.76 36.33 -19.25
C GLN A 641 47.28 36.66 -19.04
N VAL A 642 46.50 35.60 -18.83
CA VAL A 642 45.15 35.66 -18.28
C VAL A 642 45.23 35.24 -16.83
N LEU A 643 44.69 36.09 -15.96
CA LEU A 643 44.53 35.84 -14.54
C LEU A 643 43.07 35.48 -14.26
N LEU A 644 42.87 34.27 -13.76
CA LEU A 644 41.62 33.80 -13.18
C LEU A 644 41.68 34.00 -11.67
N SER A 645 40.62 34.50 -11.06
CA SER A 645 40.53 34.62 -9.61
C SER A 645 39.15 34.30 -9.08
N TRP A 646 39.08 33.65 -7.92
CA TRP A 646 37.84 33.30 -7.24
C TRP A 646 38.02 33.37 -5.71
N PRO A 647 36.94 33.51 -4.93
CA PRO A 647 37.00 33.45 -3.47
C PRO A 647 37.64 32.14 -2.97
N ASP A 648 38.42 32.23 -1.90
CA ASP A 648 38.95 31.05 -1.22
C ASP A 648 37.79 30.19 -0.67
N GLY A 649 37.97 28.87 -0.72
CA GLY A 649 36.89 27.93 -0.43
C GLY A 649 37.11 26.56 -1.05
N PRO A 650 36.10 25.68 -1.02
CA PRO A 650 36.25 24.28 -1.39
C PRO A 650 36.17 24.03 -2.91
N TRP A 651 36.39 25.08 -3.72
CA TRP A 651 36.21 25.06 -5.16
C TRP A 651 37.42 24.47 -5.89
N ARG A 652 37.16 23.64 -6.91
CA ARG A 652 38.16 23.15 -7.85
C ARG A 652 38.06 23.91 -9.17
N LEU A 653 39.19 24.44 -9.66
CA LEU A 653 39.27 25.00 -10.99
C LEU A 653 39.46 23.87 -12.00
N GLN A 654 38.63 23.82 -13.04
CA GLN A 654 38.80 22.91 -14.16
C GLN A 654 39.06 23.69 -15.45
N SER A 655 39.78 23.07 -16.38
CA SER A 655 40.00 23.59 -17.73
C SER A 655 39.66 22.57 -18.81
N SER A 656 39.24 23.05 -19.99
CA SER A 656 38.98 22.22 -21.17
C SER A 656 39.28 23.00 -22.46
N PRO A 657 39.78 22.36 -23.53
CA PRO A 657 39.85 22.97 -24.85
C PRO A 657 38.47 23.06 -25.55
N THR A 658 37.44 22.39 -25.03
CA THR A 658 36.08 22.35 -25.60
C THR A 658 35.01 22.53 -24.52
N LEU A 659 33.75 22.74 -24.92
CA LEU A 659 32.60 22.75 -24.00
C LEU A 659 32.01 21.35 -23.74
N ASP A 660 32.65 20.27 -24.22
CA ASP A 660 32.21 18.88 -23.98
C ASP A 660 32.30 18.55 -22.48
N PRO A 661 31.21 18.10 -21.82
CA PRO A 661 31.22 17.75 -20.40
C PRO A 661 32.24 16.68 -19.98
N SER A 662 32.66 15.81 -20.91
CA SER A 662 33.59 14.70 -20.66
C SER A 662 35.07 15.10 -20.76
N ALA A 663 35.39 16.29 -21.27
CA ALA A 663 36.76 16.72 -21.59
C ALA A 663 37.41 17.63 -20.52
N TRP A 664 36.76 17.81 -19.36
CA TRP A 664 37.24 18.72 -18.32
C TRP A 664 38.28 18.07 -17.41
N THR A 665 39.36 18.80 -17.12
CA THR A 665 40.46 18.34 -16.26
C THR A 665 40.71 19.32 -15.11
N ASP A 666 41.04 18.78 -13.93
CA ASP A 666 41.36 19.58 -12.75
C ASP A 666 42.69 20.33 -12.94
N VAL A 667 42.66 21.63 -12.67
CA VAL A 667 43.86 22.47 -12.59
C VAL A 667 44.32 22.45 -11.13
N THR A 668 45.41 21.75 -10.85
CA THR A 668 45.93 21.54 -9.49
C THR A 668 47.25 22.25 -9.21
N GLN A 669 47.94 22.70 -10.26
CA GLN A 669 49.22 23.40 -10.16
C GLN A 669 49.10 24.86 -10.58
N GLY A 670 49.97 25.73 -10.05
CA GLY A 670 49.99 27.15 -10.41
C GLY A 670 48.87 28.00 -9.76
N ILE A 671 48.13 27.43 -8.80
CA ILE A 671 47.15 28.18 -8.01
C ILE A 671 47.85 28.78 -6.80
N SER A 672 47.74 30.10 -6.63
CA SER A 672 48.24 30.84 -5.48
C SER A 672 47.10 31.52 -4.73
N GLN A 673 47.26 31.71 -3.42
CA GLN A 673 46.31 32.46 -2.60
C GLN A 673 46.81 33.89 -2.37
N GLN A 674 45.94 34.88 -2.56
CA GLN A 674 46.19 36.28 -2.27
C GLN A 674 45.00 36.84 -1.47
N GLY A 675 45.17 36.98 -0.16
CA GLY A 675 44.07 37.34 0.75
C GLY A 675 42.98 36.27 0.80
N ASP A 676 41.73 36.69 0.64
CA ASP A 676 40.53 35.85 0.61
C ASP A 676 40.23 35.26 -0.78
N ARG A 677 41.19 35.32 -1.71
CA ARG A 677 41.02 34.83 -3.09
C ARG A 677 42.12 33.87 -3.51
N ARG A 678 41.74 32.88 -4.31
CA ARG A 678 42.65 32.07 -5.11
C ARG A 678 42.82 32.68 -6.50
N GLN A 679 43.99 32.44 -7.08
CA GLN A 679 44.42 33.00 -8.35
C GLN A 679 45.14 31.94 -9.17
N PHE A 680 44.89 31.92 -10.48
CA PHE A 680 45.61 31.10 -11.44
C PHE A 680 45.93 31.94 -12.67
N SER A 681 47.21 32.01 -13.03
CA SER A 681 47.67 32.72 -14.23
C SER A 681 48.13 31.73 -15.28
N THR A 682 47.71 31.94 -16.53
CA THR A 682 48.17 31.16 -17.67
C THR A 682 48.43 32.06 -18.87
N VAL A 683 49.34 31.65 -19.75
CA VAL A 683 49.44 32.21 -21.10
C VAL A 683 48.35 31.54 -21.95
N PRO A 684 47.51 32.28 -22.68
CA PRO A 684 46.50 31.67 -23.54
C PRO A 684 47.14 30.98 -24.74
N GLU A 685 46.89 29.68 -24.90
CA GLU A 685 47.19 28.92 -26.11
C GLU A 685 45.88 28.39 -26.69
N GLY A 686 45.45 28.95 -27.83
CA GLY A 686 44.17 28.62 -28.44
C GLY A 686 42.95 28.99 -27.58
N THR A 687 41.82 28.36 -27.87
CA THR A 687 40.59 28.52 -27.07
C THR A 687 40.63 27.60 -25.87
N ARG A 688 40.46 28.15 -24.66
CA ARG A 688 40.41 27.37 -23.42
C ARG A 688 39.28 27.87 -22.54
N PHE A 689 38.51 26.93 -22.00
CA PHE A 689 37.37 27.17 -21.14
C PHE A 689 37.74 26.81 -19.69
N TYR A 690 37.20 27.57 -18.75
CA TYR A 690 37.43 27.38 -17.32
C TYR A 690 36.11 27.38 -16.57
N ARG A 691 36.01 26.55 -15.53
CA ARG A 691 34.87 26.54 -14.61
C ARG A 691 35.34 26.26 -13.19
N LEU A 692 34.56 26.74 -12.22
CA LEU A 692 34.68 26.31 -10.83
C LEU A 692 33.66 25.21 -10.57
N VAL A 693 34.12 24.15 -9.90
CA VAL A 693 33.29 23.02 -9.51
C VAL A 693 33.28 22.97 -7.99
N ALA A 694 32.08 22.93 -7.40
CA ALA A 694 31.91 22.61 -5.99
C ALA A 694 32.42 21.18 -5.69
N PRO A 695 32.76 20.85 -4.43
CA PRO A 695 33.10 19.49 -4.04
C PRO A 695 32.09 18.44 -4.50
#